data_AF-A0A3D3P5V0-F1
#
_entry.id   AF-A0A3D3P5V0-F1
#
_cell.length_a   1.000
_cell.length_b   1.000
_cell.length_c   1.000
_cell.angle_alpha   90.00
_cell.angle_beta   90.00
_cell.angle_gamma   90.00
#
_symmetry.space_group_name_H-M   'P 1'
#
loop_
_entity.id
_entity.type
_entity.pdbx_description
1 polymer ?
#
loop_
_entity_poly.entity_id
_entity_poly.type
_entity_poly.pdbx_seq_one_letter_code
_entity_poly.pdbx_strand_id
1 'polypeptide(L)'
;MKNGLLMALALLSLTSLTAQVLPPTSVPISKTKTPLLTKQLDQLAQHDLQANFRLFLKYSAKSDFIVKFGDHPIKVPAGEKVTTDFTFEHLPNSSALIHLSTSGDPTTKRIEVPGSLASDGNIAFKPRPGKDFPMDKAFTLMARFTTTTEKGTLVALAPANGKWERGGKTLFIQDGRLSYDVGWEGMVQGEGLVNDGKEHLAALVGDHEGNVTLYLDGKKVAGADDLTSKDKEGHTLKVGSTTNDFGGDFEDGSIEQVLFWKRSLSEKEISTAARKKIDELNTPDFHWKKPGDSTNNQLNLVETGTHPGYGTIVSLEKNKGITIHEAWMQPLETSDHREIVRAWDKNSLKRGQEIYNQLCITCHGSDKKEGSIPIALKFHEGKFKNGHDPFRMYQTITKGYGMMMPMPQFSTRQKYDVIHYIRQEYLKKHNPSQLSKIEDSYLDNLPRGISQLDEKESKKTPPPYKMMDFGNHLFWTYQIEPGPLDTNVNIAQKGLAIRLDPGLGGISKGNSWAIYDHDTMRLAAIYTGDQFVNWKGIAFDGSHGTHTSIVGERILTNPDRPGWAHPETGSWTPIRVKGKDGRLFGPLPKDWVTFKGIFLGKSGTAIQYLVGETVITETFLNTPDKGVFHRLIQVGAGKSKLKMRVGKATEKLPNKNYVIEDGSLCRIFEPSSQALLLHAIDGTIIEEKLSSAHLSREPGLPAPTTVTTQIQRGDESGPFAVDTLTVPVANLNPHQSWMRTSGFDFYPDGKRAAVCTWMGDVWIVEGIDQLEGTLTWKRICSGLFQPLGLKIIDDKIHVTCRDQLAKLHDTNGDETIDFIECLNNDHQVTEHFHEFAMGLQTDDKGNFYYAKSARHAKDSLVPHHGTLLRVSADGSKTDILATGFRAANGVCLNPDGTFIVTDQEGHWNPKNRINWVSGEGPNEFFGNIYGYSPVTDTADSAMKNPLCWITNQFDRSPSELLWVPKDAKWGSLNGQLLNLSYGYGKIYVVPHEKIGNHRQGGLCEIPLKQFPTGIMRGRFHPGDGQLYGCGMFAWAGTQRKAGGFYRIRKLDKPANLPTQIEASKNTVTLTLSDEVDENSVKPDSFCIKAWDLKRTKNYGSKHFNEREWEISSATINGKKITLTVPDLEPTWGMSIDLKLTDRSGQAYQRLIHNSIFELPQ
;
A
#
# COMPACT_ATOMS: atom_id res chain seq x y z
N MET A 1 -38.88 31.18 54.88
CA MET A 1 -39.29 31.85 53.64
C MET A 1 -38.17 32.79 53.21
N LYS A 2 -37.81 32.72 51.91
CA LYS A 2 -36.89 33.56 51.13
C LYS A 2 -35.38 33.52 51.45
N ASN A 3 -34.62 33.10 50.42
CA ASN A 3 -33.19 33.27 50.15
C ASN A 3 -32.19 32.18 50.60
N GLY A 4 -32.29 30.99 50.01
CA GLY A 4 -31.23 29.96 50.08
C GLY A 4 -31.14 29.03 48.85
N LEU A 5 -31.69 29.45 47.71
CA LEU A 5 -31.78 28.64 46.48
C LEU A 5 -30.75 29.12 45.44
N LEU A 6 -29.44 29.00 45.73
CA LEU A 6 -28.39 29.28 44.73
C LEU A 6 -27.01 28.66 44.99
N MET A 7 -26.86 27.73 45.95
CA MET A 7 -25.54 27.17 46.29
C MET A 7 -25.47 25.63 46.36
N ALA A 8 -26.35 24.93 45.64
CA ALA A 8 -26.38 23.47 45.59
C ALA A 8 -26.36 22.87 44.17
N LEU A 9 -25.82 23.61 43.18
CA LEU A 9 -25.64 23.13 41.81
C LEU A 9 -24.16 23.08 41.36
N ALA A 10 -23.21 23.05 42.30
CA ALA A 10 -21.78 23.18 42.01
C ALA A 10 -20.88 21.99 42.41
N LEU A 11 -21.40 20.86 42.91
CA LEU A 11 -20.56 19.75 43.43
C LEU A 11 -21.05 18.35 43.00
N LEU A 12 -21.44 18.20 41.74
CA LEU A 12 -21.55 16.89 41.08
C LEU A 12 -20.71 16.92 39.79
N SER A 13 -19.39 16.89 39.96
CA SER A 13 -18.46 16.57 38.88
C SER A 13 -18.59 15.07 38.59
N LEU A 14 -19.49 14.74 37.67
CA LEU A 14 -19.45 13.49 36.92
C LEU A 14 -18.07 13.37 36.27
N THR A 15 -17.19 12.52 36.81
CA THR A 15 -16.04 11.99 36.06
C THR A 15 -16.59 11.06 34.98
N SER A 16 -17.09 11.69 33.93
CA SER A 16 -17.42 11.06 32.66
C SER A 16 -16.20 10.26 32.17
N LEU A 17 -16.44 9.02 31.74
CA LEU A 17 -15.55 8.31 30.82
C LEU A 17 -15.37 9.18 29.58
N THR A 18 -14.38 10.05 29.61
CA THR A 18 -13.88 10.71 28.42
C THR A 18 -12.86 9.75 27.83
N ALA A 19 -13.28 9.01 26.81
CA ALA A 19 -12.33 8.50 25.83
C ALA A 19 -11.41 9.68 25.47
N GLN A 20 -10.10 9.55 25.68
CA GLN A 20 -9.14 10.57 25.29
C GLN A 20 -9.41 10.92 23.84
N VAL A 21 -10.02 12.08 23.61
CA VAL A 21 -10.28 12.58 22.27
C VAL A 21 -8.91 12.93 21.73
N LEU A 22 -8.39 12.09 20.83
CA LEU A 22 -7.15 12.38 20.13
C LEU A 22 -7.20 13.82 19.61
N PRO A 23 -6.13 14.61 19.79
CA PRO A 23 -6.12 15.99 19.37
C PRO A 23 -6.46 16.05 17.87
N PRO A 24 -7.29 17.02 17.45
CA PRO A 24 -7.69 17.14 16.05
C PRO A 24 -6.46 17.35 15.19
N THR A 25 -6.34 16.54 14.12
CA THR A 25 -5.29 16.70 13.11
C THR A 25 -5.63 17.78 12.07
N SER A 26 -6.90 18.19 12.03
CA SER A 26 -7.40 19.30 11.20
C SER A 26 -7.42 20.62 11.98
N VAL A 27 -7.23 21.73 11.28
CA VAL A 27 -7.34 23.08 11.86
C VAL A 27 -8.35 23.91 11.06
N PRO A 28 -9.17 24.76 11.71
CA PRO A 28 -10.04 25.69 11.00
C PRO A 28 -9.25 26.62 10.08
N ILE A 29 -9.85 27.07 8.97
CA ILE A 29 -9.22 28.00 8.03
C ILE A 29 -8.69 29.27 8.73
N SER A 30 -9.40 29.79 9.73
CA SER A 30 -8.94 30.96 10.51
C SER A 30 -7.60 30.76 11.22
N LYS A 31 -7.22 29.51 11.53
CA LYS A 31 -5.93 29.16 12.15
C LYS A 31 -4.80 28.97 11.14
N THR A 32 -5.09 29.04 9.84
CA THR A 32 -4.07 29.03 8.77
C THR A 32 -3.47 30.41 8.51
N LYS A 33 -4.00 31.45 9.18
CA LYS A 33 -3.59 32.84 9.00
C LYS A 33 -2.80 33.34 10.19
N THR A 34 -1.71 34.03 9.92
CA THR A 34 -0.90 34.75 10.90
C THR A 34 -1.27 36.23 10.86
N PRO A 35 -1.90 36.79 11.91
CA PRO A 35 -2.24 38.21 11.95
C PRO A 35 -0.99 39.09 11.94
N LEU A 36 -1.01 40.15 11.13
CA LEU A 36 0.06 41.16 11.04
C LEU A 36 -0.39 42.56 11.50
N LEU A 37 -1.64 42.70 11.95
CA LEU A 37 -2.15 43.97 12.47
C LEU A 37 -1.52 44.29 13.83
N THR A 38 -1.05 45.53 14.01
CA THR A 38 -0.51 46.03 15.29
C THR A 38 -1.40 47.10 15.91
N LYS A 39 -1.06 47.56 17.13
CA LYS A 39 -1.70 48.75 17.74
C LYS A 39 -1.38 50.04 16.96
N GLN A 40 -0.29 50.07 16.21
CA GLN A 40 0.07 51.18 15.33
C GLN A 40 -0.53 50.92 13.96
N LEU A 41 -1.55 51.71 13.61
CA LEU A 41 -2.39 51.49 12.42
C LEU A 41 -1.66 51.74 11.09
N ASP A 42 -0.41 52.18 11.12
CA ASP A 42 0.45 52.45 9.96
C ASP A 42 1.63 51.45 9.85
N GLN A 43 1.64 50.37 10.64
CA GLN A 43 2.72 49.37 10.66
C GLN A 43 2.21 47.92 10.71
N LEU A 44 3.02 47.01 10.18
CA LEU A 44 2.83 45.56 10.28
C LEU A 44 3.63 44.97 11.44
N ALA A 45 3.15 43.86 12.00
CA ALA A 45 3.84 43.14 13.06
C ALA A 45 5.17 42.56 12.56
N GLN A 46 6.19 42.56 13.41
CA GLN A 46 7.46 41.91 13.10
C GLN A 46 7.27 40.39 12.99
N HIS A 47 7.98 39.77 12.05
CA HIS A 47 7.98 38.34 11.81
C HIS A 47 9.31 37.88 11.22
N ASP A 48 9.62 36.59 11.33
CA ASP A 48 10.80 35.98 10.72
C ASP A 48 10.68 35.90 9.19
N LEU A 49 11.79 35.68 8.49
CA LEU A 49 11.83 35.47 7.03
C LEU A 49 10.75 34.46 6.59
N GLN A 50 9.94 34.83 5.59
CA GLN A 50 8.91 33.96 5.01
C GLN A 50 9.17 33.75 3.51
N ALA A 51 8.86 32.56 3.02
CA ALA A 51 8.79 32.23 1.60
C ALA A 51 7.44 31.59 1.27
N ASN A 52 7.03 31.64 -0.01
CA ASN A 52 5.83 30.98 -0.52
C ASN A 52 4.56 31.28 0.30
N PHE A 53 4.18 32.56 0.38
CA PHE A 53 3.07 33.03 1.20
C PHE A 53 2.14 33.99 0.45
N ARG A 54 0.88 34.03 0.90
CA ARG A 54 -0.11 35.04 0.56
C ARG A 54 -0.14 36.10 1.65
N LEU A 55 -0.05 37.38 1.29
CA LEU A 55 -0.24 38.52 2.18
C LEU A 55 -1.51 39.27 1.78
N PHE A 56 -2.40 39.47 2.74
CA PHE A 56 -3.61 40.25 2.53
C PHE A 56 -3.57 41.52 3.37
N LEU A 57 -3.94 42.65 2.75
CA LEU A 57 -4.08 43.95 3.41
C LEU A 57 -5.46 44.54 3.10
N LYS A 58 -6.12 45.06 4.13
CA LYS A 58 -7.26 45.96 4.00
C LYS A 58 -6.90 47.29 4.64
N TYR A 59 -6.96 48.38 3.88
CA TYR A 59 -6.46 49.67 4.35
C TYR A 59 -7.27 50.85 3.82
N SER A 60 -7.07 52.01 4.46
CA SER A 60 -7.41 53.32 3.91
C SER A 60 -6.15 54.17 3.83
N ALA A 61 -5.85 54.74 2.66
CA ALA A 61 -4.66 55.57 2.44
C ALA A 61 -5.00 56.79 1.59
N LYS A 62 -4.46 57.96 1.97
CA LYS A 62 -4.66 59.23 1.24
C LYS A 62 -3.79 59.40 0.00
N SER A 63 -2.69 58.65 -0.07
CA SER A 63 -1.73 58.64 -1.19
C SER A 63 -1.21 57.22 -1.38
N ASP A 64 -0.68 56.94 -2.57
CA ASP A 64 -0.02 55.67 -2.86
C ASP A 64 1.13 55.45 -1.85
N PHE A 65 1.37 54.20 -1.48
CA PHE A 65 2.41 53.84 -0.50
C PHE A 65 3.19 52.60 -0.93
N ILE A 66 4.25 52.28 -0.19
CA ILE A 66 5.17 51.20 -0.53
C ILE A 66 5.06 50.07 0.51
N VAL A 67 4.87 48.86 -0.01
CA VAL A 67 5.07 47.60 0.71
C VAL A 67 6.43 47.05 0.29
N LYS A 68 7.34 46.85 1.24
CA LYS A 68 8.69 46.31 0.99
C LYS A 68 8.71 44.81 1.25
N PHE A 69 9.23 44.06 0.29
CA PHE A 69 9.61 42.65 0.43
C PHE A 69 11.14 42.60 0.49
N GLY A 70 11.71 42.69 1.70
CA GLY A 70 13.14 42.91 1.89
C GLY A 70 13.57 44.25 1.27
N ASP A 71 14.54 44.20 0.36
CA ASP A 71 15.03 45.38 -0.37
C ASP A 71 14.19 45.71 -1.63
N HIS A 72 13.06 45.03 -1.85
CA HIS A 72 12.23 45.19 -3.05
C HIS A 72 10.94 45.97 -2.75
N PRO A 73 10.87 47.29 -3.09
CA PRO A 73 9.70 48.12 -2.83
C PRO A 73 8.61 47.93 -3.90
N ILE A 74 7.37 47.64 -3.48
CA ILE A 74 6.19 47.53 -4.34
C ILE A 74 5.21 48.66 -4.04
N LYS A 75 4.86 49.43 -5.07
CA LYS A 75 3.91 50.54 -4.98
C LYS A 75 2.45 50.04 -4.96
N VAL A 76 1.67 50.51 -3.99
CA VAL A 76 0.27 50.15 -3.75
C VAL A 76 -0.60 51.41 -3.82
N PRO A 77 -1.75 51.38 -4.51
CA PRO A 77 -2.56 52.57 -4.75
C PRO A 77 -3.29 53.09 -3.50
N ALA A 78 -3.53 54.40 -3.46
CA ALA A 78 -4.39 55.05 -2.47
C ALA A 78 -5.86 54.60 -2.58
N GLY A 79 -6.64 54.81 -1.51
CA GLY A 79 -8.09 54.63 -1.54
C GLY A 79 -8.70 54.37 -0.16
N GLU A 80 -10.02 54.28 -0.10
CA GLU A 80 -10.77 54.01 1.14
C GLU A 80 -11.21 52.55 1.22
N LYS A 81 -10.83 51.85 2.30
CA LYS A 81 -11.14 50.41 2.54
C LYS A 81 -10.79 49.50 1.38
N VAL A 82 -9.71 49.82 0.67
CA VAL A 82 -9.15 49.03 -0.42
C VAL A 82 -8.62 47.71 0.14
N THR A 83 -8.83 46.61 -0.58
CA THR A 83 -8.20 45.32 -0.27
C THR A 83 -7.14 45.00 -1.31
N THR A 84 -5.97 44.61 -0.86
CA THR A 84 -4.86 44.20 -1.71
C THR A 84 -4.39 42.81 -1.30
N ASP A 85 -4.21 41.95 -2.29
CA ASP A 85 -3.76 40.57 -2.16
C ASP A 85 -2.42 40.42 -2.87
N PHE A 86 -1.42 39.93 -2.14
CA PHE A 86 -0.12 39.59 -2.67
C PHE A 86 0.09 38.09 -2.57
N THR A 87 0.63 37.46 -3.61
CA THR A 87 1.30 36.16 -3.47
C THR A 87 2.79 36.35 -3.74
N PHE A 88 3.62 35.87 -2.82
CA PHE A 88 5.07 35.82 -2.97
C PHE A 88 5.46 34.37 -3.19
N GLU A 89 5.93 34.04 -4.38
CA GLU A 89 6.19 32.67 -4.84
C GLU A 89 7.64 32.52 -5.27
N HIS A 90 8.30 31.45 -4.86
CA HIS A 90 9.63 31.10 -5.31
C HIS A 90 9.82 29.58 -5.32
N LEU A 91 10.13 29.04 -6.50
CA LEU A 91 10.58 27.66 -6.67
C LEU A 91 12.07 27.62 -7.03
N PRO A 92 12.77 26.52 -6.72
CA PRO A 92 14.14 26.29 -7.19
C PRO A 92 14.25 26.48 -8.71
N ASN A 93 15.37 27.05 -9.17
CA ASN A 93 15.64 27.35 -10.58
C ASN A 93 14.67 28.38 -11.21
N SER A 94 14.07 29.26 -10.40
CA SER A 94 13.28 30.40 -10.86
C SER A 94 13.53 31.63 -9.99
N SER A 95 13.38 32.83 -10.54
CA SER A 95 13.30 34.05 -9.73
C SER A 95 12.01 34.05 -8.91
N ALA A 96 12.04 34.67 -7.73
CA ALA A 96 10.85 34.90 -6.94
C ALA A 96 9.90 35.87 -7.68
N LEU A 97 8.61 35.63 -7.54
CA LEU A 97 7.54 36.36 -8.18
C LEU A 97 6.57 36.92 -7.14
N ILE A 98 6.15 38.15 -7.36
CA ILE A 98 5.06 38.79 -6.63
C ILE A 98 3.89 38.95 -7.58
N HIS A 99 2.73 38.36 -7.25
CA HIS A 99 1.47 38.71 -7.89
C HIS A 99 0.70 39.66 -7.00
N LEU A 100 0.26 40.78 -7.55
CA LEU A 100 -0.45 41.85 -6.85
C LEU A 100 -1.83 42.04 -7.48
N SER A 101 -2.88 41.85 -6.69
CA SER A 101 -4.27 42.16 -7.06
C SER A 101 -4.85 43.18 -6.07
N THR A 102 -5.55 44.21 -6.57
CA THR A 102 -6.16 45.25 -5.74
C THR A 102 -7.64 45.41 -6.07
N SER A 103 -8.51 45.59 -5.06
CA SER A 103 -9.95 45.77 -5.28
C SER A 103 -10.24 46.95 -6.20
N GLY A 104 -11.00 46.72 -7.27
CA GLY A 104 -11.34 47.74 -8.27
C GLY A 104 -10.38 47.80 -9.46
N ASP A 105 -9.24 47.09 -9.42
CA ASP A 105 -8.35 46.88 -10.55
C ASP A 105 -8.49 45.43 -11.05
N PRO A 106 -9.01 45.18 -12.26
CA PRO A 106 -9.15 43.82 -12.78
C PRO A 106 -7.80 43.20 -13.18
N THR A 107 -6.72 43.99 -13.21
CA THR A 107 -5.39 43.51 -13.62
C THR A 107 -4.61 42.98 -12.42
N THR A 108 -4.06 41.77 -12.57
CA THR A 108 -3.08 41.23 -11.62
C THR A 108 -1.69 41.56 -12.13
N LYS A 109 -0.93 42.35 -11.37
CA LYS A 109 0.45 42.69 -11.73
C LYS A 109 1.36 41.56 -11.32
N ARG A 110 2.25 41.13 -12.23
CA ARG A 110 3.29 40.13 -11.96
C ARG A 110 4.64 40.83 -11.95
N ILE A 111 5.35 40.73 -10.83
CA ILE A 111 6.59 41.46 -10.56
C ILE A 111 7.68 40.44 -10.22
N GLU A 112 8.76 40.42 -10.99
CA GLU A 112 9.92 39.59 -10.71
C GLU A 112 10.82 40.26 -9.66
N VAL A 113 11.37 39.48 -8.74
CA VAL A 113 12.26 39.95 -7.67
C VAL A 113 13.72 39.79 -8.12
N PRO A 114 14.46 40.87 -8.42
CA PRO A 114 15.83 40.77 -8.90
C PRO A 114 16.77 40.09 -7.90
N GLY A 115 17.75 39.32 -8.36
CA GLY A 115 18.77 38.69 -7.52
C GLY A 115 18.28 37.48 -6.69
N SER A 116 17.02 37.07 -6.86
CA SER A 116 16.42 35.94 -6.14
C SER A 116 16.55 34.58 -6.85
N LEU A 117 17.25 34.52 -7.98
CA LEU A 117 17.43 33.27 -8.74
C LEU A 117 18.41 32.33 -8.02
N ALA A 118 17.89 31.24 -7.44
CA ALA A 118 18.70 30.14 -6.92
C ALA A 118 18.81 29.03 -7.98
N SER A 119 19.98 28.91 -8.63
CA SER A 119 20.25 27.93 -9.71
C SER A 119 21.13 26.76 -9.23
N ASP A 120 20.87 25.56 -9.74
CA ASP A 120 21.74 24.36 -9.62
C ASP A 120 22.78 24.24 -10.74
N GLY A 121 22.87 25.23 -11.63
CA GLY A 121 23.83 25.26 -12.74
C GLY A 121 23.36 24.60 -14.03
N ASN A 122 22.14 24.04 -14.11
CA ASN A 122 21.58 23.51 -15.36
C ASN A 122 20.59 24.49 -16.02
N ILE A 123 21.14 25.41 -16.81
CA ILE A 123 20.42 26.57 -17.35
C ILE A 123 19.94 26.32 -18.80
N ALA A 124 19.12 25.29 -19.02
CA ALA A 124 18.37 25.12 -20.27
C ALA A 124 16.89 25.44 -20.04
N PHE A 125 16.24 26.08 -21.02
CA PHE A 125 14.79 26.30 -20.97
C PHE A 125 14.06 24.95 -20.88
N LYS A 126 13.31 24.71 -19.80
CA LYS A 126 12.46 23.53 -19.67
C LYS A 126 11.19 23.73 -20.50
N PRO A 127 10.84 22.80 -21.43
CA PRO A 127 9.62 22.91 -22.22
C PRO A 127 8.37 23.13 -21.36
N ARG A 128 7.46 23.99 -21.83
CA ARG A 128 6.23 24.36 -21.12
C ARG A 128 4.99 23.80 -21.83
N PRO A 129 3.88 23.50 -21.14
CA PRO A 129 2.65 23.04 -21.81
C PRO A 129 2.17 24.01 -22.88
N GLY A 130 1.84 23.51 -24.06
CA GLY A 130 1.47 24.35 -25.20
C GLY A 130 0.14 25.11 -25.03
N LYS A 131 -0.77 24.56 -24.22
CA LYS A 131 -2.06 25.20 -23.89
C LYS A 131 -1.95 26.63 -23.34
N ASP A 132 -0.79 26.99 -22.77
CA ASP A 132 -0.56 28.29 -22.16
C ASP A 132 -0.13 29.36 -23.20
N PHE A 133 0.19 28.92 -24.42
CA PHE A 133 0.70 29.71 -25.54
C PHE A 133 -0.23 29.57 -26.76
N PRO A 134 -1.46 30.08 -26.68
CA PRO A 134 -2.41 29.93 -27.78
C PRO A 134 -1.92 30.69 -29.01
N MET A 135 -1.52 29.94 -30.04
CA MET A 135 -1.07 30.45 -31.34
C MET A 135 -2.11 30.18 -32.44
N ASP A 136 -3.29 29.70 -32.05
CA ASP A 136 -4.50 29.58 -32.89
C ASP A 136 -5.47 30.77 -32.76
N LYS A 137 -5.06 31.84 -32.06
CA LYS A 137 -5.78 33.09 -31.82
C LYS A 137 -4.85 34.29 -32.03
N ALA A 138 -5.29 35.50 -31.70
CA ALA A 138 -4.39 36.65 -31.66
C ALA A 138 -3.26 36.44 -30.63
N PHE A 139 -2.02 36.60 -31.07
CA PHE A 139 -0.84 36.46 -30.20
C PHE A 139 0.31 37.36 -30.68
N THR A 140 1.33 37.51 -29.84
CA THR A 140 2.64 38.02 -30.23
C THR A 140 3.73 37.23 -29.55
N LEU A 141 4.66 36.70 -30.33
CA LEU A 141 5.84 35.97 -29.88
C LEU A 141 7.08 36.77 -30.28
N MET A 142 7.97 37.03 -29.33
CA MET A 142 9.24 37.72 -29.59
C MET A 142 10.43 36.90 -29.11
N ALA A 143 11.51 36.91 -29.89
CA ALA A 143 12.80 36.34 -29.52
C ALA A 143 13.92 37.34 -29.82
N ARG A 144 14.75 37.62 -28.81
CA ARG A 144 15.98 38.41 -28.97
C ARG A 144 17.16 37.46 -29.02
N PHE A 145 17.97 37.55 -30.07
CA PHE A 145 19.03 36.57 -30.31
C PHE A 145 20.25 37.16 -31.02
N THR A 146 21.38 36.48 -30.92
CA THR A 146 22.62 36.70 -31.70
C THR A 146 22.99 35.39 -32.37
N THR A 147 23.47 35.39 -33.60
CA THR A 147 23.84 34.16 -34.30
C THR A 147 24.69 34.39 -35.54
N THR A 148 25.45 33.38 -35.96
CA THR A 148 26.14 33.30 -37.25
C THR A 148 25.72 32.09 -38.09
N THR A 149 24.83 31.23 -37.58
CA THR A 149 24.34 30.05 -38.31
C THR A 149 23.27 30.40 -39.35
N GLU A 150 23.24 29.62 -40.42
CA GLU A 150 22.21 29.70 -41.46
C GLU A 150 20.91 28.95 -41.09
N LYS A 151 20.92 28.16 -40.00
CA LYS A 151 19.75 27.38 -39.55
C LYS A 151 19.66 27.26 -38.03
N GLY A 152 18.45 27.21 -37.49
CA GLY A 152 18.21 26.89 -36.07
C GLY A 152 16.90 27.45 -35.52
N THR A 153 16.26 26.72 -34.60
CA THR A 153 14.95 27.09 -34.03
C THR A 153 15.06 28.13 -32.93
N LEU A 154 14.36 29.26 -33.05
CA LEU A 154 14.26 30.23 -31.96
C LEU A 154 13.23 29.80 -30.93
N VAL A 155 11.99 29.55 -31.35
CA VAL A 155 10.89 29.13 -30.49
C VAL A 155 9.92 28.23 -31.26
N ALA A 156 9.52 27.11 -30.65
CA ALA A 156 8.56 26.18 -31.26
C ALA A 156 7.43 25.81 -30.30
N LEU A 157 6.23 25.65 -30.85
CA LEU A 157 5.09 24.97 -30.24
C LEU A 157 4.90 23.64 -30.99
N ALA A 158 5.44 22.57 -30.44
CA ALA A 158 5.61 21.29 -31.15
C ALA A 158 5.48 20.10 -30.19
N PRO A 159 5.35 18.84 -30.67
CA PRO A 159 5.34 17.66 -29.80
C PRO A 159 6.50 17.66 -28.81
N ALA A 160 6.23 17.24 -27.57
CA ALA A 160 7.26 17.17 -26.53
C ALA A 160 8.45 16.29 -26.98
N ASN A 161 8.15 15.15 -27.61
CA ASN A 161 9.12 14.22 -28.19
C ASN A 161 8.59 13.68 -29.53
N GLY A 162 9.47 13.19 -30.39
CA GLY A 162 9.11 12.53 -31.65
C GLY A 162 9.31 13.40 -32.88
N LYS A 163 8.53 13.11 -33.93
CA LYS A 163 8.62 13.73 -35.26
C LYS A 163 7.75 14.98 -35.38
N TRP A 164 8.09 15.87 -36.32
CA TRP A 164 7.24 16.98 -36.72
C TRP A 164 5.87 16.44 -37.13
N GLU A 165 4.80 17.15 -36.77
CA GLU A 165 3.43 16.75 -37.14
C GLU A 165 2.57 17.96 -37.50
N ARG A 166 1.47 17.69 -38.22
CA ARG A 166 0.54 18.73 -38.68
C ARG A 166 0.09 19.65 -37.55
N GLY A 167 0.19 20.95 -37.77
CA GLY A 167 -0.18 21.99 -36.80
C GLY A 167 0.88 22.35 -35.76
N GLY A 168 2.08 21.75 -35.81
CA GLY A 168 3.24 22.28 -35.10
C GLY A 168 3.59 23.68 -35.61
N LYS A 169 4.06 24.58 -34.75
CA LYS A 169 4.37 25.97 -35.10
C LYS A 169 5.79 26.30 -34.71
N THR A 170 6.61 26.82 -35.59
CA THR A 170 8.01 27.12 -35.25
C THR A 170 8.49 28.41 -35.89
N LEU A 171 9.09 29.27 -35.07
CA LEU A 171 9.82 30.46 -35.48
C LEU A 171 11.31 30.11 -35.45
N PHE A 172 11.97 30.16 -36.60
CA PHE A 172 13.31 29.61 -36.79
C PHE A 172 14.08 30.37 -37.86
N ILE A 173 15.35 30.03 -37.99
CA ILE A 173 16.26 30.55 -39.02
C ILE A 173 16.41 29.46 -40.08
N GLN A 174 16.28 29.85 -41.34
CA GLN A 174 16.53 29.01 -42.51
C GLN A 174 17.18 29.83 -43.60
N ASP A 175 18.25 29.31 -44.20
CA ASP A 175 19.08 30.00 -45.20
C ASP A 175 19.52 31.41 -44.74
N GLY A 176 19.83 31.53 -43.44
CA GLY A 176 20.24 32.79 -42.79
C GLY A 176 19.12 33.81 -42.60
N ARG A 177 17.85 33.44 -42.83
CA ARG A 177 16.68 34.32 -42.78
C ARG A 177 15.65 33.87 -41.75
N LEU A 178 14.94 34.84 -41.16
CA LEU A 178 13.86 34.57 -40.22
C LEU A 178 12.66 33.92 -40.93
N SER A 179 12.23 32.75 -40.46
CA SER A 179 11.17 31.93 -41.06
C SER A 179 10.17 31.48 -39.99
N TYR A 180 8.90 31.34 -40.38
CA TYR A 180 7.85 30.78 -39.54
C TYR A 180 7.04 29.74 -40.30
N ASP A 181 6.98 28.53 -39.75
CA ASP A 181 6.26 27.38 -40.34
C ASP A 181 5.10 26.97 -39.43
N VAL A 182 3.98 26.64 -40.06
CA VAL A 182 2.87 25.90 -39.45
C VAL A 182 2.78 24.57 -40.19
N GLY A 183 3.10 23.49 -39.48
CA GLY A 183 3.35 22.18 -40.07
C GLY A 183 2.19 21.73 -40.96
N TRP A 184 2.53 21.47 -42.23
CA TRP A 184 1.61 21.08 -43.32
C TRP A 184 0.58 22.13 -43.75
N GLU A 185 0.54 23.32 -43.12
CA GLU A 185 -0.31 24.44 -43.58
C GLU A 185 0.51 25.43 -44.43
N GLY A 186 1.79 25.63 -44.12
CA GLY A 186 2.69 26.44 -44.95
C GLY A 186 3.82 27.11 -44.16
N MET A 187 4.58 27.96 -44.84
CA MET A 187 5.69 28.71 -44.25
C MET A 187 5.75 30.13 -44.83
N VAL A 188 6.18 31.08 -44.02
CA VAL A 188 6.55 32.44 -44.44
C VAL A 188 8.01 32.73 -44.07
N GLN A 189 8.76 33.35 -44.98
CA GLN A 189 10.17 33.70 -44.78
C GLN A 189 10.39 35.19 -45.02
N GLY A 190 11.12 35.84 -44.11
CA GLY A 190 11.43 37.26 -44.12
C GLY A 190 12.55 37.66 -45.08
N GLU A 191 12.54 38.93 -45.46
CA GLU A 191 13.67 39.58 -46.12
C GLU A 191 14.77 40.00 -45.12
N GLY A 192 16.04 39.77 -45.47
CA GLY A 192 17.20 40.18 -44.66
C GLY A 192 17.90 39.01 -43.96
N LEU A 193 19.24 39.07 -43.94
CA LEU A 193 20.07 38.09 -43.24
C LEU A 193 20.15 38.44 -41.75
N VAL A 194 20.04 37.42 -40.90
CA VAL A 194 20.13 37.53 -39.43
C VAL A 194 21.37 36.85 -38.84
N ASN A 195 22.20 36.26 -39.69
CA ASN A 195 23.40 35.50 -39.33
C ASN A 195 24.69 36.34 -39.36
N ASP A 196 24.60 37.62 -38.99
CA ASP A 196 25.72 38.56 -39.05
C ASP A 196 26.49 38.72 -37.73
N GLY A 197 26.13 37.92 -36.72
CA GLY A 197 26.72 37.96 -35.38
C GLY A 197 26.25 39.13 -34.50
N LYS A 198 25.33 39.98 -34.96
CA LYS A 198 24.76 41.08 -34.17
C LYS A 198 23.48 40.64 -33.45
N GLU A 199 23.05 41.47 -32.50
CA GLU A 199 21.78 41.27 -31.79
C GLU A 199 20.61 41.65 -32.69
N HIS A 200 19.67 40.73 -32.85
CA HIS A 200 18.41 40.92 -33.55
C HIS A 200 17.21 40.70 -32.62
N LEU A 201 16.09 41.36 -32.93
CA LEU A 201 14.77 41.08 -32.36
C LEU A 201 13.85 40.55 -33.46
N ALA A 202 13.53 39.26 -33.40
CA ALA A 202 12.43 38.67 -34.17
C ALA A 202 11.11 38.84 -33.41
N ALA A 203 10.08 39.30 -34.10
CA ALA A 203 8.71 39.28 -33.59
C ALA A 203 7.76 38.67 -34.62
N LEU A 204 6.92 37.74 -34.16
CA LEU A 204 5.85 37.10 -34.89
C LEU A 204 4.53 37.55 -34.28
N VAL A 205 3.67 38.16 -35.09
CA VAL A 205 2.35 38.64 -34.66
C VAL A 205 1.28 37.88 -35.43
N GLY A 206 0.41 37.17 -34.72
CA GLY A 206 -0.80 36.56 -35.27
C GLY A 206 -2.04 37.38 -34.88
N ASP A 207 -3.01 37.49 -35.77
CA ASP A 207 -4.32 38.10 -35.49
C ASP A 207 -5.44 37.05 -35.29
N HIS A 208 -6.68 37.52 -35.11
CA HIS A 208 -7.83 36.64 -34.91
C HIS A 208 -8.32 35.95 -36.20
N GLU A 209 -7.87 36.40 -37.36
CA GLU A 209 -8.25 35.88 -38.67
C GLU A 209 -7.26 34.82 -39.17
N GLY A 210 -6.16 34.60 -38.43
CA GLY A 210 -5.13 33.63 -38.78
C GLY A 210 -4.00 34.22 -39.63
N ASN A 211 -3.99 35.54 -39.85
CA ASN A 211 -2.90 36.19 -40.56
C ASN A 211 -1.71 36.34 -39.63
N VAL A 212 -0.50 36.15 -40.17
CA VAL A 212 0.75 36.31 -39.44
C VAL A 212 1.66 37.32 -40.10
N THR A 213 2.34 38.12 -39.29
CA THR A 213 3.35 39.09 -39.75
C THR A 213 4.66 38.90 -39.01
N LEU A 214 5.75 38.82 -39.78
CA LEU A 214 7.13 38.77 -39.27
C LEU A 214 7.72 40.18 -39.24
N TYR A 215 8.30 40.52 -38.11
CA TYR A 215 9.10 41.73 -37.91
C TYR A 215 10.52 41.35 -37.52
N LEU A 216 11.49 42.06 -38.10
CA LEU A 216 12.89 42.03 -37.72
C LEU A 216 13.32 43.44 -37.32
N ASP A 217 13.85 43.58 -36.11
CA ASP A 217 14.37 44.84 -35.57
C ASP A 217 13.38 46.02 -35.67
N GLY A 218 12.10 45.71 -35.44
CA GLY A 218 11.03 46.70 -35.46
C GLY A 218 10.48 47.05 -36.85
N LYS A 219 10.94 46.38 -37.92
CA LYS A 219 10.45 46.56 -39.29
C LYS A 219 9.77 45.29 -39.77
N LYS A 220 8.64 45.43 -40.50
CA LYS A 220 7.97 44.30 -41.16
C LYS A 220 8.86 43.74 -42.26
N VAL A 221 9.08 42.42 -42.25
CA VAL A 221 9.94 41.72 -43.23
C VAL A 221 9.22 40.66 -44.04
N ALA A 222 8.07 40.16 -43.58
CA ALA A 222 7.15 39.31 -44.35
C ALA A 222 5.78 39.22 -43.67
N GLY A 223 4.80 38.65 -44.36
CA GLY A 223 3.52 38.24 -43.80
C GLY A 223 2.84 37.20 -44.69
N ALA A 224 1.91 36.45 -44.11
CA ALA A 224 1.09 35.47 -44.80
C ALA A 224 -0.33 35.48 -44.24
N ASP A 225 -1.30 35.38 -45.14
CA ASP A 225 -2.71 35.27 -44.79
C ASP A 225 -3.06 33.81 -44.50
N ASP A 226 -3.94 33.57 -43.54
CA ASP A 226 -4.44 32.23 -43.14
C ASP A 226 -3.33 31.20 -42.78
N LEU A 227 -2.17 31.65 -42.32
CA LEU A 227 -1.07 30.77 -41.90
C LEU A 227 -1.21 30.40 -40.41
N THR A 228 -2.23 29.59 -40.10
CA THR A 228 -2.56 29.16 -38.73
C THR A 228 -3.11 27.72 -38.67
N SER A 229 -3.23 27.17 -37.46
CA SER A 229 -3.90 25.89 -37.19
C SER A 229 -4.32 25.81 -35.73
N LYS A 230 -5.34 24.99 -35.41
CA LYS A 230 -5.74 24.73 -34.01
C LYS A 230 -4.58 24.19 -33.18
N ASP A 231 -4.46 24.67 -31.95
CA ASP A 231 -3.42 24.18 -31.05
C ASP A 231 -3.74 22.78 -30.52
N LYS A 232 -2.69 21.96 -30.39
CA LYS A 232 -2.80 20.57 -29.94
C LYS A 232 -2.43 20.41 -28.47
N GLU A 233 -3.25 19.69 -27.72
CA GLU A 233 -3.12 19.49 -26.26
C GLU A 233 -1.78 18.86 -25.84
N GLY A 234 -1.15 18.07 -26.72
CA GLY A 234 0.14 17.40 -26.47
C GLY A 234 1.38 18.20 -26.88
N HIS A 235 1.24 19.38 -27.48
CA HIS A 235 2.38 20.23 -27.85
C HIS A 235 2.92 20.98 -26.64
N THR A 236 4.21 21.31 -26.71
CA THR A 236 4.92 22.08 -25.70
C THR A 236 5.64 23.25 -26.35
N LEU A 237 5.67 24.39 -25.67
CA LEU A 237 6.55 25.48 -26.03
C LEU A 237 7.99 25.07 -25.73
N LYS A 238 8.88 25.27 -26.70
CA LYS A 238 10.32 25.03 -26.65
C LYS A 238 11.05 26.30 -27.08
N VAL A 239 12.23 26.55 -26.52
CA VAL A 239 13.13 27.65 -26.90
C VAL A 239 14.45 27.02 -27.32
N GLY A 240 14.99 27.42 -28.46
CA GLY A 240 16.25 26.89 -28.99
C GLY A 240 16.16 25.48 -29.60
N SER A 241 14.98 24.86 -29.64
CA SER A 241 14.79 23.49 -30.12
C SER A 241 13.36 23.23 -30.61
N THR A 242 13.18 22.18 -31.40
CA THR A 242 11.86 21.74 -31.93
C THR A 242 11.71 20.20 -31.87
N THR A 243 11.32 19.52 -32.94
CA THR A 243 11.39 18.06 -33.11
C THR A 243 12.69 17.63 -33.78
N ASN A 244 13.08 16.37 -33.61
CA ASN A 244 14.39 15.87 -34.05
C ASN A 244 14.59 15.87 -35.57
N ASP A 245 13.55 16.12 -36.35
CA ASP A 245 13.50 15.97 -37.82
C ASP A 245 13.04 17.23 -38.57
N PHE A 246 12.88 18.38 -37.90
CA PHE A 246 12.46 19.64 -38.52
C PHE A 246 13.13 20.83 -37.83
N GLY A 247 13.32 21.97 -38.51
CA GLY A 247 13.83 23.25 -37.96
C GLY A 247 15.27 23.29 -37.42
N GLY A 248 15.79 22.20 -36.85
CA GLY A 248 17.09 22.10 -36.21
C GLY A 248 17.15 22.83 -34.86
N ASP A 249 18.05 22.38 -33.99
CA ASP A 249 18.33 23.07 -32.72
C ASP A 249 19.19 24.33 -32.96
N PHE A 250 19.06 25.31 -32.08
CA PHE A 250 19.82 26.54 -32.11
C PHE A 250 21.15 26.35 -31.38
N GLU A 251 22.19 26.00 -32.13
CA GLU A 251 23.49 25.59 -31.59
C GLU A 251 24.55 26.70 -31.63
N ASP A 252 24.32 27.80 -32.36
CA ASP A 252 25.29 28.88 -32.55
C ASP A 252 24.73 30.26 -32.19
N GLY A 253 25.43 30.94 -31.28
CA GLY A 253 25.05 32.24 -30.72
C GLY A 253 24.24 32.13 -29.43
N SER A 254 23.32 33.07 -29.19
CA SER A 254 22.48 33.07 -27.99
C SER A 254 21.07 33.57 -28.23
N ILE A 255 20.09 32.98 -27.55
CA ILE A 255 18.74 33.53 -27.39
C ILE A 255 18.67 34.19 -26.01
N GLU A 256 18.66 35.52 -25.97
CA GLU A 256 18.74 36.31 -24.73
C GLU A 256 17.38 36.50 -24.06
N GLN A 257 16.29 36.47 -24.82
CA GLN A 257 14.95 36.73 -24.30
C GLN A 257 13.87 36.13 -25.20
N VAL A 258 12.83 35.55 -24.59
CA VAL A 258 11.58 35.16 -25.26
C VAL A 258 10.40 35.75 -24.52
N LEU A 259 9.51 36.42 -25.25
CA LEU A 259 8.30 37.05 -24.72
C LEU A 259 7.08 36.54 -25.47
N PHE A 260 5.96 36.40 -24.78
CA PHE A 260 4.69 36.02 -25.38
C PHE A 260 3.53 36.85 -24.81
N TRP A 261 2.65 37.28 -25.70
CA TRP A 261 1.36 37.89 -25.37
C TRP A 261 0.22 37.12 -26.04
N LYS A 262 -0.91 36.98 -25.35
CA LYS A 262 -2.18 36.42 -25.85
C LYS A 262 -3.00 37.47 -26.62
N ARG A 263 -2.32 38.42 -27.25
CA ARG A 263 -2.87 39.49 -28.10
C ARG A 263 -1.86 39.92 -29.15
N SER A 264 -2.34 40.52 -30.23
CA SER A 264 -1.49 41.18 -31.23
C SER A 264 -0.93 42.50 -30.69
N LEU A 265 0.37 42.73 -30.87
CA LEU A 265 1.00 44.04 -30.64
C LEU A 265 0.98 44.88 -31.94
N SER A 266 0.78 46.18 -31.79
CA SER A 266 0.86 47.14 -32.89
C SER A 266 2.30 47.41 -33.33
N GLU A 267 2.50 47.91 -34.56
CA GLU A 267 3.84 48.26 -35.07
C GLU A 267 4.60 49.24 -34.17
N LYS A 268 3.88 50.17 -33.53
CA LYS A 268 4.46 51.11 -32.57
C LYS A 268 5.00 50.40 -31.33
N GLU A 269 4.26 49.41 -30.81
CA GLU A 269 4.69 48.60 -29.66
C GLU A 269 5.89 47.72 -30.01
N ILE A 270 5.91 47.13 -31.22
CA ILE A 270 7.04 46.34 -31.73
C ILE A 270 8.29 47.22 -31.90
N SER A 271 8.14 48.43 -32.45
CA SER A 271 9.23 49.41 -32.57
C SER A 271 9.76 49.85 -31.19
N THR A 272 8.88 49.96 -30.19
CA THR A 272 9.25 50.28 -28.80
C THR A 272 10.05 49.14 -28.17
N ALA A 273 9.63 47.89 -28.38
CA ALA A 273 10.36 46.70 -27.95
C ALA A 273 11.75 46.58 -28.62
N ALA A 274 11.86 46.93 -29.90
CA ALA A 274 13.13 46.93 -30.64
C ALA A 274 14.15 47.91 -30.04
N ARG A 275 13.69 49.05 -29.49
CA ARG A 275 14.52 50.06 -28.79
C ARG A 275 14.85 49.71 -27.33
N LYS A 276 14.64 48.45 -26.91
CA LYS A 276 14.88 47.95 -25.54
C LYS A 276 14.06 48.65 -24.44
N LYS A 277 12.91 49.23 -24.79
CA LYS A 277 11.97 49.89 -23.86
C LYS A 277 10.78 48.98 -23.54
N ILE A 278 11.06 47.72 -23.21
CA ILE A 278 10.00 46.71 -22.98
C ILE A 278 9.11 47.05 -21.79
N ASP A 279 9.65 47.74 -20.79
CA ASP A 279 8.93 48.14 -19.57
C ASP A 279 7.90 49.26 -19.82
N GLU A 280 7.91 49.88 -21.00
CA GLU A 280 6.89 50.83 -21.46
C GLU A 280 5.68 50.11 -22.11
N LEU A 281 5.72 48.79 -22.27
CA LEU A 281 4.63 47.96 -22.80
C LEU A 281 3.83 47.31 -21.66
N ASN A 282 2.64 46.79 -21.99
CA ASN A 282 1.91 45.95 -21.04
C ASN A 282 2.71 44.66 -20.74
N THR A 283 2.59 44.17 -19.51
CA THR A 283 3.32 42.96 -19.07
C THR A 283 2.99 41.76 -19.98
N PRO A 284 4.00 41.04 -20.49
CA PRO A 284 3.80 39.82 -21.27
C PRO A 284 3.17 38.70 -20.42
N ASP A 285 2.34 37.87 -21.06
CA ASP A 285 1.77 36.66 -20.45
C ASP A 285 2.86 35.64 -20.10
N PHE A 286 3.97 35.65 -20.84
CA PHE A 286 5.16 34.88 -20.55
C PHE A 286 6.43 35.65 -20.89
N HIS A 287 7.41 35.58 -19.98
CA HIS A 287 8.70 36.23 -20.09
C HIS A 287 9.77 35.25 -19.64
N TRP A 288 10.60 34.82 -20.59
CA TRP A 288 11.83 34.10 -20.33
C TRP A 288 13.01 35.00 -20.72
N LYS A 289 14.02 35.08 -19.85
CA LYS A 289 15.32 35.68 -20.16
C LYS A 289 16.37 34.60 -20.00
N LYS A 290 17.38 34.61 -20.86
CA LYS A 290 18.60 33.83 -20.64
C LYS A 290 19.18 34.24 -19.28
N PRO A 291 19.35 33.30 -18.35
CA PRO A 291 19.98 33.63 -17.08
C PRO A 291 21.42 34.06 -17.34
N GLY A 292 21.84 35.19 -16.76
CA GLY A 292 23.24 35.63 -16.85
C GLY A 292 24.17 34.62 -16.17
N ASP A 293 25.48 34.71 -16.43
CA ASP A 293 26.50 33.96 -15.69
C ASP A 293 26.34 34.24 -14.20
N SER A 294 25.69 33.32 -13.47
CA SER A 294 25.45 33.50 -12.05
C SER A 294 26.76 33.29 -11.31
N THR A 295 27.23 34.33 -10.63
CA THR A 295 28.19 34.17 -9.55
C THR A 295 27.60 33.21 -8.51
N ASN A 296 28.44 32.31 -8.04
CA ASN A 296 28.12 31.11 -7.29
C ASN A 296 27.65 31.40 -5.85
N ASN A 297 26.61 32.21 -5.65
CA ASN A 297 26.02 32.45 -4.34
C ASN A 297 24.86 31.47 -4.12
N GLN A 298 25.10 30.45 -3.29
CA GLN A 298 24.03 29.66 -2.69
C GLN A 298 23.11 30.60 -1.90
N LEU A 299 21.95 30.94 -2.47
CA LEU A 299 20.89 31.64 -1.74
C LEU A 299 20.36 30.72 -0.64
N ASN A 300 20.39 31.19 0.61
CA ASN A 300 19.80 30.46 1.74
C ASN A 300 18.27 30.43 1.60
N LEU A 301 17.71 29.27 1.23
CA LEU A 301 16.26 29.05 1.19
C LEU A 301 15.71 28.84 2.61
N VAL A 302 14.49 29.30 2.87
CA VAL A 302 13.79 29.09 4.15
C VAL A 302 12.61 28.13 3.98
N GLU A 303 12.38 27.29 4.99
CA GLU A 303 11.30 26.30 5.04
C GLU A 303 10.12 26.78 5.88
N THR A 304 9.42 27.83 5.43
CA THR A 304 8.25 28.39 6.16
C THR A 304 6.89 27.88 5.70
N GLY A 305 6.86 27.03 4.66
CA GLY A 305 5.64 26.51 4.05
C GLY A 305 5.84 25.12 3.43
N THR A 306 4.95 24.73 2.52
CA THR A 306 4.98 23.40 1.87
C THR A 306 6.21 23.16 0.99
N HIS A 307 6.87 24.23 0.55
CA HIS A 307 8.07 24.20 -0.30
C HIS A 307 9.10 25.23 0.17
N PRO A 308 10.41 24.89 0.22
CA PRO A 308 11.46 25.86 0.51
C PRO A 308 11.54 26.93 -0.58
N GLY A 309 11.83 28.17 -0.19
CA GLY A 309 11.95 29.28 -1.14
C GLY A 309 12.79 30.44 -0.64
N TYR A 310 13.01 31.43 -1.51
CA TYR A 310 13.72 32.66 -1.16
C TYR A 310 12.96 33.41 -0.05
N GLY A 311 13.59 33.55 1.11
CA GLY A 311 12.98 34.19 2.27
C GLY A 311 12.97 35.72 2.16
N THR A 312 11.86 36.35 2.54
CA THR A 312 11.74 37.80 2.61
C THR A 312 11.01 38.25 3.89
N ILE A 313 11.25 39.49 4.31
CA ILE A 313 10.50 40.16 5.39
C ILE A 313 9.58 41.20 4.75
N VAL A 314 8.32 41.27 5.20
CA VAL A 314 7.36 42.24 4.71
C VAL A 314 7.32 43.44 5.66
N SER A 315 7.44 44.65 5.12
CA SER A 315 7.27 45.89 5.90
C SER A 315 6.58 46.99 5.10
N LEU A 316 6.09 48.02 5.79
CA LEU A 316 5.55 49.22 5.17
C LEU A 316 6.57 50.34 5.25
N GLU A 317 6.71 51.11 4.17
CA GLU A 317 7.48 52.35 4.25
C GLU A 317 6.73 53.39 5.10
N LYS A 318 7.46 54.15 5.92
CA LYS A 318 6.88 55.21 6.74
C LYS A 318 6.16 56.23 5.85
N ASN A 319 4.83 56.29 5.96
CA ASN A 319 4.00 57.23 5.22
C ASN A 319 2.92 57.81 6.14
N LYS A 320 2.72 59.14 6.10
CA LYS A 320 1.70 59.82 6.90
C LYS A 320 0.33 59.66 6.25
N GLY A 321 -0.59 58.96 6.91
CA GLY A 321 -2.00 58.89 6.51
C GLY A 321 -2.48 57.55 5.97
N ILE A 322 -1.81 56.44 6.33
CA ILE A 322 -2.29 55.07 6.11
C ILE A 322 -2.98 54.57 7.38
N THR A 323 -4.05 53.81 7.22
CA THR A 323 -4.71 53.06 8.30
C THR A 323 -4.98 51.65 7.81
N ILE A 324 -4.28 50.67 8.39
CA ILE A 324 -4.48 49.25 8.16
C ILE A 324 -5.63 48.76 9.05
N HIS A 325 -6.69 48.26 8.42
CA HIS A 325 -7.88 47.70 9.10
C HIS A 325 -7.75 46.19 9.30
N GLU A 326 -7.05 45.51 8.40
CA GLU A 326 -6.80 44.08 8.46
C GLU A 326 -5.48 43.76 7.75
N ALA A 327 -4.65 42.92 8.37
CA ALA A 327 -3.46 42.39 7.74
C ALA A 327 -3.19 40.98 8.24
N TRP A 328 -2.90 40.05 7.34
CA TRP A 328 -2.51 38.70 7.69
C TRP A 328 -1.70 38.05 6.57
N MET A 329 -0.90 37.05 6.94
CA MET A 329 -0.23 36.14 6.02
C MET A 329 -0.81 34.73 6.12
N GLN A 330 -0.78 34.00 5.01
CA GLN A 330 -1.20 32.60 4.91
C GLN A 330 -0.21 31.85 4.02
N PRO A 331 0.35 30.70 4.44
CA PRO A 331 1.24 29.91 3.60
C PRO A 331 0.54 29.48 2.29
N LEU A 332 1.30 29.46 1.19
CA LEU A 332 0.85 28.88 -0.07
C LEU A 332 0.99 27.36 -0.02
N GLU A 333 0.00 26.69 -0.58
CA GLU A 333 -0.07 25.24 -0.74
C GLU A 333 0.41 24.84 -2.13
N THR A 334 0.58 23.53 -2.35
CA THR A 334 0.91 23.01 -3.69
C THR A 334 -0.22 23.24 -4.69
N SER A 335 -1.47 23.22 -4.23
CA SER A 335 -2.67 23.29 -5.07
C SER A 335 -3.60 24.41 -4.60
N ASP A 336 -4.28 25.09 -5.53
CA ASP A 336 -5.28 26.10 -5.16
C ASP A 336 -6.59 25.43 -4.70
N HIS A 337 -6.78 25.39 -3.39
CA HIS A 337 -7.95 24.79 -2.75
C HIS A 337 -9.26 25.49 -3.15
N ARG A 338 -9.22 26.81 -3.35
CA ARG A 338 -10.40 27.60 -3.75
C ARG A 338 -10.83 27.23 -5.16
N GLU A 339 -9.91 27.20 -6.10
CA GLU A 339 -10.24 26.92 -7.50
C GLU A 339 -10.71 25.47 -7.68
N ILE A 340 -10.15 24.50 -6.93
CA ILE A 340 -10.64 23.11 -6.93
C ILE A 340 -12.09 23.02 -6.45
N VAL A 341 -12.41 23.65 -5.32
CA VAL A 341 -13.77 23.59 -4.74
C VAL A 341 -14.77 24.37 -5.61
N ARG A 342 -14.36 25.49 -6.23
CA ARG A 342 -15.18 26.24 -7.19
C ARG A 342 -15.49 25.45 -8.45
N ALA A 343 -14.58 24.58 -8.88
CA ALA A 343 -14.72 23.75 -10.08
C ALA A 343 -15.55 22.47 -9.88
N TRP A 344 -16.18 22.27 -8.72
CA TRP A 344 -17.01 21.09 -8.47
C TRP A 344 -18.24 21.02 -9.37
N ASP A 345 -18.30 19.95 -10.16
CA ASP A 345 -19.32 19.66 -11.17
C ASP A 345 -19.74 18.17 -11.15
N LYS A 346 -20.49 17.72 -12.16
CA LYS A 346 -20.88 16.30 -12.30
C LYS A 346 -19.68 15.36 -12.48
N ASN A 347 -18.58 15.83 -13.08
CA ASN A 347 -17.40 15.01 -13.32
C ASN A 347 -16.64 14.75 -12.02
N SER A 348 -16.44 15.79 -11.20
CA SER A 348 -15.87 15.67 -9.85
C SER A 348 -16.69 14.73 -8.96
N LEU A 349 -18.03 14.79 -9.06
CA LEU A 349 -18.91 13.90 -8.31
C LEU A 349 -18.71 12.43 -8.70
N LYS A 350 -18.63 12.13 -10.00
CA LYS A 350 -18.39 10.77 -10.51
C LYS A 350 -17.03 10.23 -10.09
N ARG A 351 -15.97 11.03 -10.22
CA ARG A 351 -14.62 10.65 -9.75
C ARG A 351 -14.60 10.38 -8.25
N GLY A 352 -15.28 11.22 -7.47
CA GLY A 352 -15.43 11.04 -6.03
C GLY A 352 -16.14 9.74 -5.63
N GLN A 353 -17.18 9.37 -6.37
CA GLN A 353 -17.89 8.10 -6.18
C GLN A 353 -16.98 6.88 -6.43
N GLU A 354 -16.20 6.91 -7.52
CA GLU A 354 -15.24 5.85 -7.81
C GLU A 354 -14.23 5.67 -6.66
N ILE A 355 -13.66 6.78 -6.18
CA ILE A 355 -12.70 6.77 -5.07
C ILE A 355 -13.34 6.24 -3.78
N TYR A 356 -14.56 6.70 -3.45
CA TYR A 356 -15.26 6.27 -2.25
C TYR A 356 -15.50 4.75 -2.25
N ASN A 357 -15.99 4.21 -3.36
CA ASN A 357 -16.31 2.80 -3.50
C ASN A 357 -15.06 1.91 -3.52
N GLN A 358 -13.92 2.44 -3.95
CA GLN A 358 -12.67 1.70 -4.00
C GLN A 358 -12.05 1.51 -2.61
N LEU A 359 -12.11 2.52 -1.73
CA LEU A 359 -11.31 2.50 -0.49
C LEU A 359 -12.06 2.97 0.77
N CYS A 360 -13.00 3.92 0.65
CA CYS A 360 -13.65 4.52 1.82
C CYS A 360 -14.82 3.66 2.34
N ILE A 361 -15.59 3.06 1.43
CA ILE A 361 -16.82 2.32 1.75
C ILE A 361 -16.56 1.12 2.69
N THR A 362 -15.40 0.49 2.60
CA THR A 362 -15.03 -0.65 3.44
C THR A 362 -15.03 -0.29 4.93
N CYS A 363 -14.57 0.92 5.28
CA CYS A 363 -14.53 1.38 6.66
C CYS A 363 -15.82 2.11 7.05
N HIS A 364 -16.33 3.00 6.19
CA HIS A 364 -17.41 3.93 6.53
C HIS A 364 -18.81 3.44 6.18
N GLY A 365 -18.93 2.38 5.37
CA GLY A 365 -20.20 1.82 4.93
C GLY A 365 -20.98 2.74 3.98
N SER A 366 -22.28 2.46 3.86
CA SER A 366 -23.30 3.29 3.23
C SER A 366 -24.58 3.27 4.08
N ASP A 367 -25.62 3.98 3.63
CA ASP A 367 -26.97 3.91 4.20
C ASP A 367 -27.60 2.49 4.15
N LYS A 368 -27.05 1.59 3.32
CA LYS A 368 -27.55 0.22 3.12
C LYS A 368 -26.60 -0.87 3.61
N LYS A 369 -25.30 -0.57 3.77
CA LYS A 369 -24.28 -1.56 4.10
C LYS A 369 -23.39 -1.02 5.21
N GLU A 370 -23.35 -1.75 6.32
CA GLU A 370 -22.45 -1.42 7.42
C GLU A 370 -20.98 -1.54 7.03
N GLY A 371 -20.17 -0.63 7.58
CA GLY A 371 -18.72 -0.66 7.44
C GLY A 371 -18.09 -1.78 8.26
N SER A 372 -16.91 -2.24 7.85
CA SER A 372 -16.14 -3.27 8.56
C SER A 372 -15.53 -2.79 9.89
N ILE A 373 -15.48 -1.47 10.12
CA ILE A 373 -14.92 -0.87 11.33
C ILE A 373 -16.06 -0.24 12.14
N PRO A 374 -16.53 -0.88 13.23
CA PRO A 374 -17.70 -0.41 13.99
C PRO A 374 -17.60 1.02 14.54
N ILE A 375 -16.37 1.50 14.78
CA ILE A 375 -16.09 2.83 15.34
C ILE A 375 -15.82 3.90 14.26
N ALA A 376 -15.82 3.54 12.97
CA ALA A 376 -15.62 4.51 11.90
C ALA A 376 -16.83 5.44 11.77
N LEU A 377 -16.60 6.69 11.33
CA LEU A 377 -17.67 7.65 11.14
C LEU A 377 -18.59 7.21 9.99
N LYS A 378 -19.82 6.85 10.30
CA LYS A 378 -20.85 6.61 9.29
C LYS A 378 -21.38 7.95 8.78
N PHE A 379 -21.04 8.34 7.56
CA PHE A 379 -21.36 9.70 7.07
C PHE A 379 -22.87 10.01 7.02
N HIS A 380 -23.71 8.99 6.84
CA HIS A 380 -25.16 9.14 6.76
C HIS A 380 -25.85 9.40 8.11
N GLU A 381 -25.18 9.20 9.25
CA GLU A 381 -25.79 9.38 10.59
C GLU A 381 -24.86 10.00 11.66
N GLY A 382 -23.55 9.85 11.52
CA GLY A 382 -22.58 10.18 12.57
C GLY A 382 -22.20 11.68 12.63
N LYS A 383 -21.68 12.10 13.79
CA LYS A 383 -21.18 13.46 14.03
C LYS A 383 -19.67 13.54 13.80
N PHE A 384 -19.20 14.50 13.00
CA PHE A 384 -17.77 14.68 12.76
C PHE A 384 -17.04 15.18 14.01
N LYS A 385 -15.90 14.55 14.31
CA LYS A 385 -15.05 14.91 15.45
C LYS A 385 -13.81 15.73 15.06
N ASN A 386 -13.40 15.68 13.79
CA ASN A 386 -12.23 16.39 13.24
C ASN A 386 -12.63 17.42 12.18
N GLY A 387 -13.76 18.11 12.38
CA GLY A 387 -14.31 19.09 11.44
C GLY A 387 -15.06 18.47 10.25
N HIS A 388 -16.02 19.24 9.71
CA HIS A 388 -16.96 18.78 8.67
C HIS A 388 -17.03 19.71 7.44
N ASP A 389 -16.25 20.79 7.42
CA ASP A 389 -16.07 21.58 6.20
C ASP A 389 -15.07 20.94 5.24
N PRO A 390 -15.15 21.24 3.93
CA PRO A 390 -14.28 20.62 2.93
C PRO A 390 -12.78 20.69 3.23
N PHE A 391 -12.29 21.80 3.82
CA PHE A 391 -10.87 21.95 4.10
C PHE A 391 -10.43 21.05 5.26
N ARG A 392 -11.20 21.00 6.36
CA ARG A 392 -10.90 20.07 7.47
C ARG A 392 -11.09 18.60 7.08
N MET A 393 -12.04 18.29 6.22
CA MET A 393 -12.17 16.96 5.63
C MET A 393 -10.94 16.62 4.78
N TYR A 394 -10.45 17.55 3.95
CA TYR A 394 -9.21 17.38 3.19
C TYR A 394 -8.02 17.12 4.11
N GLN A 395 -7.87 17.92 5.17
CA GLN A 395 -6.80 17.72 6.16
C GLN A 395 -6.92 16.36 6.86
N THR A 396 -8.14 15.89 7.13
CA THR A 396 -8.36 14.56 7.70
C THR A 396 -7.92 13.46 6.74
N ILE A 397 -8.23 13.59 5.44
CA ILE A 397 -7.78 12.62 4.42
C ILE A 397 -6.26 12.71 4.21
N THR A 398 -5.67 13.90 4.33
CA THR A 398 -4.22 14.11 4.13
C THR A 398 -3.38 13.72 5.34
N LYS A 399 -3.85 13.94 6.56
CA LYS A 399 -3.10 13.72 7.81
C LYS A 399 -3.57 12.52 8.62
N GLY A 400 -4.70 11.92 8.25
CA GLY A 400 -5.38 10.89 9.06
C GLY A 400 -6.04 11.47 10.30
N TYR A 401 -6.86 10.67 10.98
CA TYR A 401 -7.45 10.98 12.28
C TYR A 401 -7.95 9.72 12.99
N GLY A 402 -7.54 9.51 14.25
CA GLY A 402 -7.86 8.28 14.97
C GLY A 402 -7.32 7.05 14.26
N MET A 403 -8.20 6.14 13.85
CA MET A 403 -7.86 4.94 13.08
C MET A 403 -7.79 5.17 11.56
N MET A 404 -8.21 6.34 11.07
CA MET A 404 -8.17 6.69 9.65
C MET A 404 -6.76 7.15 9.27
N MET A 405 -6.13 6.46 8.32
CA MET A 405 -4.79 6.83 7.84
C MET A 405 -4.84 8.00 6.84
N PRO A 406 -3.72 8.74 6.69
CA PRO A 406 -3.45 9.54 5.51
C PRO A 406 -3.67 8.77 4.21
N MET A 407 -4.16 9.46 3.17
CA MET A 407 -4.30 8.94 1.81
C MET A 407 -3.35 9.67 0.85
N PRO A 408 -2.02 9.45 0.96
CA PRO A 408 -1.02 10.17 0.16
C PRO A 408 -1.07 9.80 -1.33
N GLN A 409 -1.71 8.68 -1.70
CA GLN A 409 -1.85 8.23 -3.07
C GLN A 409 -2.80 9.09 -3.92
N PHE A 410 -3.64 9.92 -3.28
CA PHE A 410 -4.58 10.81 -3.96
C PHE A 410 -4.04 12.24 -4.00
N SER A 411 -4.18 12.89 -5.16
CA SER A 411 -3.92 14.32 -5.30
C SER A 411 -4.92 15.15 -4.48
N THR A 412 -4.63 16.43 -4.25
CA THR A 412 -5.52 17.37 -3.57
C THR A 412 -6.88 17.42 -4.26
N ARG A 413 -6.91 17.47 -5.59
CA ARG A 413 -8.15 17.41 -6.39
C ARG A 413 -8.94 16.13 -6.13
N GLN A 414 -8.31 14.96 -6.18
CA GLN A 414 -8.98 13.67 -5.94
C GLN A 414 -9.56 13.56 -4.52
N LYS A 415 -8.86 14.10 -3.51
CA LYS A 415 -9.36 14.19 -2.14
C LYS A 415 -10.61 15.08 -2.08
N TYR A 416 -10.62 16.21 -2.78
CA TYR A 416 -11.81 17.05 -2.87
C TYR A 416 -12.95 16.40 -3.67
N ASP A 417 -12.67 15.62 -4.71
CA ASP A 417 -13.70 14.88 -5.45
C ASP A 417 -14.44 13.90 -4.52
N VAL A 418 -13.73 13.12 -3.70
CA VAL A 418 -14.39 12.20 -2.74
C VAL A 418 -15.13 12.96 -1.65
N ILE A 419 -14.63 14.12 -1.20
CA ILE A 419 -15.35 15.01 -0.28
C ILE A 419 -16.63 15.52 -0.93
N HIS A 420 -16.59 15.91 -2.21
CA HIS A 420 -17.77 16.33 -2.96
C HIS A 420 -18.82 15.22 -2.98
N TYR A 421 -18.41 13.99 -3.27
CA TYR A 421 -19.30 12.82 -3.23
C TYR A 421 -19.89 12.57 -1.84
N ILE A 422 -19.09 12.53 -0.78
CA ILE A 422 -19.59 12.34 0.60
C ILE A 422 -20.62 13.40 0.96
N ARG A 423 -20.36 14.66 0.59
CA ARG A 423 -21.25 15.78 0.87
C ARG A 423 -22.58 15.66 0.12
N GLN A 424 -22.56 15.32 -1.16
CA GLN A 424 -23.79 15.22 -1.96
C GLN A 424 -24.58 13.94 -1.66
N GLU A 425 -23.89 12.80 -1.51
CA GLU A 425 -24.54 11.51 -1.35
C GLU A 425 -25.02 11.28 0.08
N TYR A 426 -24.20 11.58 1.08
CA TYR A 426 -24.52 11.25 2.47
C TYR A 426 -24.98 12.47 3.27
N LEU A 427 -24.20 13.55 3.30
CA LEU A 427 -24.50 14.69 4.18
C LEU A 427 -25.76 15.43 3.72
N LYS A 428 -25.88 15.73 2.43
CA LYS A 428 -27.05 16.45 1.90
C LYS A 428 -28.33 15.63 1.97
N LYS A 429 -28.28 14.31 1.72
CA LYS A 429 -29.47 13.45 1.67
C LYS A 429 -29.88 12.92 3.04
N HIS A 430 -28.93 12.57 3.91
CA HIS A 430 -29.19 11.81 5.14
C HIS A 430 -28.74 12.53 6.42
N ASN A 431 -27.71 13.38 6.35
CA ASN A 431 -27.14 14.03 7.54
C ASN A 431 -26.93 15.55 7.37
N PRO A 432 -27.99 16.33 7.09
CA PRO A 432 -27.89 17.75 6.73
C PRO A 432 -27.31 18.62 7.86
N SER A 433 -27.41 18.17 9.12
CA SER A 433 -26.82 18.86 10.27
C SER A 433 -25.29 18.97 10.21
N GLN A 434 -24.62 18.08 9.48
CA GLN A 434 -23.18 18.06 9.29
C GLN A 434 -22.75 18.71 7.96
N LEU A 435 -23.68 19.15 7.11
CA LEU A 435 -23.36 19.78 5.83
C LEU A 435 -23.00 21.26 6.02
N SER A 436 -21.71 21.58 5.99
CA SER A 436 -21.25 22.99 6.03
C SER A 436 -21.66 23.76 4.76
N LYS A 437 -21.86 25.08 4.86
CA LYS A 437 -22.05 25.94 3.67
C LYS A 437 -20.72 26.26 2.98
N ILE A 438 -20.77 26.51 1.67
CA ILE A 438 -19.63 26.95 0.85
C ILE A 438 -20.06 28.28 0.22
N GLU A 439 -19.80 29.38 0.91
CA GLU A 439 -20.09 30.75 0.47
C GLU A 439 -18.79 31.42 -0.03
N ASP A 440 -18.87 32.55 -0.74
CA ASP A 440 -17.68 33.24 -1.27
C ASP A 440 -16.69 33.61 -0.17
N SER A 441 -17.19 33.99 1.01
CA SER A 441 -16.34 34.24 2.18
C SER A 441 -15.54 33.01 2.60
N TYR A 442 -16.10 31.80 2.54
CA TYR A 442 -15.36 30.57 2.82
C TYR A 442 -14.29 30.33 1.74
N LEU A 443 -14.67 30.49 0.47
CA LEU A 443 -13.81 30.27 -0.69
C LEU A 443 -12.60 31.21 -0.71
N ASP A 444 -12.81 32.50 -0.43
CA ASP A 444 -11.75 33.52 -0.46
C ASP A 444 -10.71 33.36 0.66
N ASN A 445 -11.09 32.65 1.73
CA ASN A 445 -10.24 32.36 2.87
C ASN A 445 -9.43 31.06 2.71
N LEU A 446 -9.75 30.21 1.74
CA LEU A 446 -9.01 28.98 1.49
C LEU A 446 -7.55 29.27 1.09
N PRO A 447 -6.58 28.41 1.49
CA PRO A 447 -5.20 28.54 1.04
C PRO A 447 -5.08 28.53 -0.49
N ARG A 448 -4.18 29.38 -0.99
CA ARG A 448 -3.87 29.50 -2.42
C ARG A 448 -2.75 28.55 -2.82
N GLY A 449 -2.77 28.14 -4.08
CA GLY A 449 -1.69 27.35 -4.66
C GLY A 449 -0.53 28.24 -5.10
N ILE A 450 0.67 27.67 -5.20
CA ILE A 450 1.80 28.29 -5.91
C ILE A 450 1.49 28.23 -7.42
N SER A 451 1.37 29.38 -8.08
CA SER A 451 1.00 29.48 -9.50
C SER A 451 1.97 28.78 -10.45
N GLN A 452 3.22 28.61 -10.03
CA GLN A 452 4.25 27.91 -10.80
C GLN A 452 4.20 26.38 -10.69
N LEU A 453 3.37 25.82 -9.79
CA LEU A 453 3.20 24.37 -9.61
C LEU A 453 1.86 23.89 -10.13
N ASP A 454 1.91 22.94 -11.05
CA ASP A 454 0.76 22.10 -11.37
C ASP A 454 0.87 20.78 -10.59
N GLU A 455 -0.06 20.52 -9.68
CA GLU A 455 -0.18 19.21 -9.05
C GLU A 455 -0.58 18.17 -10.11
N LYS A 456 0.34 17.28 -10.46
CA LYS A 456 0.02 16.15 -11.35
C LYS A 456 -1.05 15.31 -10.68
N GLU A 457 -2.15 15.05 -11.38
CA GLU A 457 -3.05 13.99 -10.97
C GLU A 457 -2.27 12.70 -10.83
N SER A 458 -2.49 12.00 -9.71
CA SER A 458 -1.97 10.65 -9.52
C SER A 458 -2.49 9.81 -10.69
N LYS A 459 -1.61 9.50 -11.65
CA LYS A 459 -1.95 8.61 -12.76
C LYS A 459 -2.49 7.33 -12.13
N LYS A 460 -3.63 6.82 -12.62
CA LYS A 460 -4.18 5.51 -12.23
C LYS A 460 -3.11 4.45 -12.49
N THR A 461 -2.22 4.24 -11.52
CA THR A 461 -1.38 3.05 -11.49
C THR A 461 -2.35 1.93 -11.19
N PRO A 462 -2.49 0.91 -12.07
CA PRO A 462 -3.33 -0.22 -11.76
C PRO A 462 -2.95 -0.78 -10.40
N PRO A 463 -3.89 -1.28 -9.59
CA PRO A 463 -3.56 -1.86 -8.31
C PRO A 463 -2.52 -2.99 -8.48
N PRO A 464 -1.63 -3.23 -7.50
CA PRO A 464 -0.49 -4.14 -7.66
C PRO A 464 -0.86 -5.52 -8.22
N TYR A 465 -2.00 -6.10 -7.78
CA TYR A 465 -2.47 -7.39 -8.26
C TYR A 465 -2.86 -7.42 -9.75
N LYS A 466 -3.14 -6.28 -10.40
CA LYS A 466 -3.36 -6.19 -11.86
C LYS A 466 -2.07 -6.03 -12.65
N MET A 467 -1.00 -5.58 -11.99
CA MET A 467 0.32 -5.41 -12.60
C MET A 467 1.18 -6.67 -12.44
N MET A 468 1.00 -7.39 -11.33
CA MET A 468 1.74 -8.59 -10.98
C MET A 468 1.60 -9.70 -12.04
N ASP A 469 2.74 -10.27 -12.39
CA ASP A 469 2.88 -11.52 -13.11
C ASP A 469 2.88 -12.68 -12.09
N PHE A 470 1.78 -13.43 -12.01
CA PHE A 470 1.64 -14.60 -11.14
C PHE A 470 2.29 -15.88 -11.70
N GLY A 471 2.93 -15.81 -12.86
CA GLY A 471 3.25 -16.98 -13.68
C GLY A 471 2.02 -17.52 -14.40
N ASN A 472 2.18 -18.62 -15.15
CA ASN A 472 1.12 -19.20 -15.98
C ASN A 472 0.12 -20.10 -15.22
N HIS A 473 0.28 -20.20 -13.91
CA HIS A 473 -0.63 -20.93 -13.04
C HIS A 473 -0.86 -20.16 -11.73
N LEU A 474 -2.02 -20.35 -11.11
CA LEU A 474 -2.33 -19.76 -9.80
C LEU A 474 -3.25 -20.70 -9.01
N PHE A 475 -2.78 -21.10 -7.83
CA PHE A 475 -3.59 -21.79 -6.83
C PHE A 475 -4.45 -20.77 -6.09
N TRP A 476 -5.78 -20.95 -6.10
CA TRP A 476 -6.73 -20.07 -5.43
C TRP A 476 -8.13 -20.70 -5.30
N THR A 477 -9.04 -20.04 -4.60
CA THR A 477 -10.47 -20.40 -4.61
C THR A 477 -11.19 -19.68 -5.75
N TYR A 478 -11.82 -20.43 -6.67
CA TYR A 478 -12.50 -19.87 -7.84
C TYR A 478 -13.96 -20.26 -7.90
N GLN A 479 -14.85 -19.26 -7.90
CA GLN A 479 -16.24 -19.48 -8.27
C GLN A 479 -16.38 -19.59 -9.79
N ILE A 480 -16.97 -20.71 -10.23
CA ILE A 480 -17.10 -21.08 -11.64
C ILE A 480 -18.37 -20.47 -12.25
N GLU A 481 -19.52 -20.76 -11.65
CA GLU A 481 -20.81 -20.23 -12.10
C GLU A 481 -21.16 -18.93 -11.38
N PRO A 482 -21.59 -17.88 -12.10
CA PRO A 482 -21.97 -16.62 -11.47
C PRO A 482 -23.24 -16.79 -10.65
N GLY A 483 -23.27 -16.26 -9.43
CA GLY A 483 -24.48 -16.26 -8.60
C GLY A 483 -24.20 -16.10 -7.11
N PRO A 484 -25.23 -15.77 -6.30
CA PRO A 484 -25.14 -15.82 -4.85
C PRO A 484 -24.94 -17.27 -4.36
N LEU A 485 -24.29 -17.41 -3.19
CA LEU A 485 -23.86 -18.69 -2.60
C LEU A 485 -25.01 -19.63 -2.18
N ASP A 486 -26.25 -19.30 -2.45
CA ASP A 486 -27.46 -19.92 -1.89
C ASP A 486 -28.33 -20.64 -2.93
N THR A 487 -28.03 -20.53 -4.23
CA THR A 487 -28.92 -21.02 -5.31
C THR A 487 -28.32 -22.08 -6.22
N ASN A 488 -27.01 -22.03 -6.54
CA ASN A 488 -26.29 -23.07 -7.30
C ASN A 488 -24.76 -22.90 -7.16
N VAL A 489 -24.17 -23.45 -6.09
CA VAL A 489 -22.75 -23.24 -5.78
C VAL A 489 -21.85 -24.19 -6.56
N ASN A 490 -21.15 -23.69 -7.57
CA ASN A 490 -20.03 -24.38 -8.21
C ASN A 490 -18.74 -23.61 -7.96
N ILE A 491 -17.98 -24.04 -6.95
CA ILE A 491 -16.71 -23.42 -6.54
C ILE A 491 -15.63 -24.48 -6.51
N ALA A 492 -14.50 -24.20 -7.15
CA ALA A 492 -13.26 -24.91 -6.92
C ALA A 492 -12.61 -24.32 -5.66
N GLN A 493 -12.83 -24.96 -4.50
CA GLN A 493 -12.34 -24.44 -3.22
C GLN A 493 -10.82 -24.43 -3.18
N LYS A 494 -10.22 -25.50 -3.69
CA LYS A 494 -8.79 -25.64 -3.94
C LYS A 494 -8.52 -25.70 -5.44
N GLY A 495 -8.69 -24.54 -6.06
CA GLY A 495 -8.57 -24.39 -7.49
C GLY A 495 -7.13 -24.17 -7.95
N LEU A 496 -6.78 -24.74 -9.10
CA LEU A 496 -5.56 -24.47 -9.85
C LEU A 496 -5.97 -23.91 -11.20
N ALA A 497 -5.79 -22.61 -11.39
CA ALA A 497 -5.98 -21.97 -12.69
C ALA A 497 -4.71 -22.10 -13.53
N ILE A 498 -4.87 -22.36 -14.84
CA ILE A 498 -3.78 -22.54 -15.81
C ILE A 498 -4.09 -21.69 -17.05
N ARG A 499 -3.12 -20.89 -17.51
CA ARG A 499 -3.19 -20.16 -18.79
C ARG A 499 -3.02 -21.14 -19.96
N LEU A 500 -3.87 -21.01 -20.97
CA LEU A 500 -3.89 -21.91 -22.14
C LEU A 500 -3.36 -21.23 -23.42
N ASP A 501 -3.33 -19.91 -23.46
CA ASP A 501 -2.78 -19.14 -24.57
C ASP A 501 -1.30 -18.78 -24.34
N PRO A 502 -0.46 -18.73 -25.39
CA PRO A 502 0.92 -18.28 -25.27
C PRO A 502 0.99 -16.75 -25.03
N GLY A 503 1.99 -16.30 -24.28
CA GLY A 503 2.28 -14.86 -24.15
C GLY A 503 3.02 -14.50 -22.87
N LEU A 504 3.45 -13.23 -22.79
CA LEU A 504 4.12 -12.67 -21.61
C LEU A 504 3.10 -12.23 -20.53
N GLY A 505 3.60 -11.98 -19.32
CA GLY A 505 2.85 -11.38 -18.21
C GLY A 505 2.01 -12.35 -17.38
N GLY A 506 2.14 -13.66 -17.59
CA GLY A 506 1.51 -14.69 -16.77
C GLY A 506 0.00 -14.79 -16.98
N ILE A 507 -0.66 -15.52 -16.07
CA ILE A 507 -2.07 -15.89 -16.17
C ILE A 507 -3.01 -14.69 -16.22
N SER A 508 -2.63 -13.56 -15.59
CA SER A 508 -3.45 -12.35 -15.53
C SER A 508 -3.53 -11.60 -16.88
N LYS A 509 -2.65 -11.93 -17.84
CA LYS A 509 -2.59 -11.35 -19.19
C LYS A 509 -3.00 -12.33 -20.29
N GLY A 510 -3.48 -13.52 -19.91
CA GLY A 510 -4.04 -14.49 -20.85
C GLY A 510 -5.37 -14.05 -21.43
N ASN A 511 -5.91 -14.91 -22.30
CA ASN A 511 -7.26 -14.82 -22.83
C ASN A 511 -8.04 -16.14 -22.78
N SER A 512 -7.37 -17.23 -22.41
CA SER A 512 -7.94 -18.59 -22.33
C SER A 512 -7.37 -19.32 -21.11
N TRP A 513 -8.25 -19.94 -20.31
CA TRP A 513 -7.85 -20.53 -19.03
C TRP A 513 -8.58 -21.84 -18.72
N ALA A 514 -7.90 -22.74 -18.03
CA ALA A 514 -8.48 -23.91 -17.38
C ALA A 514 -8.46 -23.74 -15.86
N ILE A 515 -9.43 -24.34 -15.16
CA ILE A 515 -9.44 -24.46 -13.70
C ILE A 515 -9.60 -25.93 -13.30
N TYR A 516 -8.63 -26.45 -12.58
CA TYR A 516 -8.73 -27.72 -11.86
C TYR A 516 -9.17 -27.48 -10.43
N ASP A 517 -9.92 -28.42 -9.89
CA ASP A 517 -10.19 -28.48 -8.46
C ASP A 517 -9.50 -29.72 -7.90
N HIS A 518 -8.43 -29.52 -7.14
CA HIS A 518 -7.59 -30.62 -6.69
C HIS A 518 -8.13 -31.34 -5.45
N ASP A 519 -9.30 -30.92 -4.92
CA ASP A 519 -10.06 -31.72 -3.97
C ASP A 519 -10.75 -32.91 -4.68
N THR A 520 -11.19 -32.73 -5.93
CA THR A 520 -11.99 -33.72 -6.69
C THR A 520 -11.32 -34.21 -7.97
N MET A 521 -10.16 -33.63 -8.31
CA MET A 521 -9.44 -33.76 -9.58
C MET A 521 -10.36 -33.63 -10.81
N ARG A 522 -11.36 -32.75 -10.73
CA ARG A 522 -12.18 -32.39 -11.89
C ARG A 522 -11.55 -31.20 -12.62
N LEU A 523 -11.66 -31.21 -13.95
CA LEU A 523 -11.54 -29.99 -14.75
C LEU A 523 -12.83 -29.18 -14.53
N ALA A 524 -12.81 -28.24 -13.59
CA ALA A 524 -13.99 -27.50 -13.17
C ALA A 524 -14.51 -26.58 -14.28
N ALA A 525 -13.61 -25.91 -15.01
CA ALA A 525 -13.97 -25.05 -16.13
C ALA A 525 -12.85 -24.88 -17.16
N ILE A 526 -13.25 -24.57 -18.39
CA ILE A 526 -12.44 -23.87 -19.39
C ILE A 526 -13.23 -22.68 -19.88
N TYR A 527 -12.58 -21.52 -19.95
CA TYR A 527 -13.23 -20.26 -20.31
C TYR A 527 -12.28 -19.31 -21.03
N THR A 528 -12.85 -18.38 -21.78
CA THR A 528 -12.10 -17.36 -22.54
C THR A 528 -12.66 -15.97 -22.30
N GLY A 529 -11.85 -14.93 -22.51
CA GLY A 529 -12.28 -13.54 -22.34
C GLY A 529 -11.11 -12.57 -22.25
N ASP A 530 -11.42 -11.29 -22.06
CA ASP A 530 -10.39 -10.23 -22.01
C ASP A 530 -9.87 -9.98 -20.59
N GLN A 531 -10.39 -10.72 -19.61
CA GLN A 531 -10.04 -10.62 -18.20
C GLN A 531 -9.95 -12.02 -17.60
N PHE A 532 -8.90 -12.28 -16.82
CA PHE A 532 -8.72 -13.58 -16.16
C PHE A 532 -9.82 -13.87 -15.14
N VAL A 533 -10.02 -13.00 -14.15
CA VAL A 533 -11.00 -13.17 -13.09
C VAL A 533 -11.54 -11.82 -12.62
N ASN A 534 -12.68 -11.87 -11.93
CA ASN A 534 -13.12 -10.80 -11.07
C ASN A 534 -12.30 -10.82 -9.77
N TRP A 535 -11.36 -9.89 -9.64
CA TRP A 535 -10.43 -9.75 -8.50
C TRP A 535 -11.08 -9.26 -7.19
N LYS A 536 -12.34 -9.64 -6.93
CA LYS A 536 -13.00 -9.31 -5.68
C LYS A 536 -12.48 -10.16 -4.52
N GLY A 537 -12.29 -9.52 -3.38
CA GLY A 537 -11.95 -10.15 -2.11
C GLY A 537 -10.85 -9.41 -1.38
N ILE A 538 -10.75 -9.63 -0.07
CA ILE A 538 -9.85 -8.87 0.81
C ILE A 538 -8.38 -8.97 0.39
N ALA A 539 -7.94 -10.10 -0.20
CA ALA A 539 -6.57 -10.27 -0.69
C ALA A 539 -6.16 -9.29 -1.80
N PHE A 540 -7.15 -8.79 -2.55
CA PHE A 540 -6.97 -7.98 -3.75
C PHE A 540 -7.57 -6.58 -3.59
N ASP A 541 -8.86 -6.41 -3.84
CA ASP A 541 -9.55 -5.10 -3.82
C ASP A 541 -10.03 -4.67 -2.43
N GLY A 542 -9.85 -5.51 -1.39
CA GLY A 542 -10.25 -5.20 -0.02
C GLY A 542 -11.74 -5.42 0.25
N SER A 543 -12.53 -5.88 -0.72
CA SER A 543 -13.98 -6.07 -0.55
C SER A 543 -14.27 -7.25 0.39
N HIS A 544 -15.21 -7.03 1.31
CA HIS A 544 -15.65 -8.02 2.30
C HIS A 544 -16.89 -8.77 1.82
N GLY A 545 -16.98 -10.06 2.16
CA GLY A 545 -18.11 -10.94 1.83
C GLY A 545 -18.14 -11.37 0.36
N THR A 546 -17.07 -11.13 -0.38
CA THR A 546 -16.87 -11.45 -1.80
C THR A 546 -15.63 -12.33 -1.95
N HIS A 547 -15.53 -13.03 -3.06
CA HIS A 547 -14.40 -13.88 -3.42
C HIS A 547 -14.21 -13.88 -4.94
N THR A 548 -13.09 -14.46 -5.38
CA THR A 548 -12.69 -14.49 -6.78
C THR A 548 -13.62 -15.37 -7.60
N SER A 549 -14.04 -14.88 -8.76
CA SER A 549 -14.88 -15.62 -9.71
C SER A 549 -14.36 -15.46 -11.13
N ILE A 550 -14.56 -16.47 -11.97
CA ILE A 550 -14.16 -16.39 -13.38
C ILE A 550 -15.07 -15.42 -14.14
N VAL A 551 -14.48 -14.72 -15.08
CA VAL A 551 -15.17 -13.79 -15.99
C VAL A 551 -14.88 -14.22 -17.42
N GLY A 552 -15.86 -14.05 -18.32
CA GLY A 552 -15.74 -14.51 -19.71
C GLY A 552 -16.67 -15.65 -20.06
N GLU A 553 -16.52 -16.15 -21.28
CA GLU A 553 -17.35 -17.18 -21.86
C GLU A 553 -16.92 -18.57 -21.40
N ARG A 554 -17.87 -19.35 -20.86
CA ARG A 554 -17.62 -20.72 -20.41
C ARG A 554 -17.72 -21.66 -21.59
N ILE A 555 -16.59 -22.23 -22.01
CA ILE A 555 -16.52 -23.22 -23.09
C ILE A 555 -16.90 -24.60 -22.54
N LEU A 556 -16.37 -24.94 -21.36
CA LEU A 556 -16.65 -26.20 -20.68
C LEU A 556 -16.80 -25.94 -19.18
N THR A 557 -17.80 -26.55 -18.56
CA THR A 557 -17.98 -26.56 -17.11
C THR A 557 -18.40 -27.94 -16.64
N ASN A 558 -17.84 -28.36 -15.49
CA ASN A 558 -18.24 -29.59 -14.81
C ASN A 558 -18.81 -29.26 -13.42
N PRO A 559 -19.80 -30.02 -12.94
CA PRO A 559 -20.35 -29.85 -11.59
C PRO A 559 -19.32 -30.20 -10.51
N ASP A 560 -19.57 -29.79 -9.26
CA ASP A 560 -18.72 -30.13 -8.10
C ASP A 560 -18.87 -31.60 -7.69
N ARG A 561 -18.24 -32.46 -8.50
CA ARG A 561 -18.28 -33.92 -8.43
C ARG A 561 -16.91 -34.50 -8.80
N PRO A 562 -16.63 -35.75 -8.41
CA PRO A 562 -15.37 -36.42 -8.76
C PRO A 562 -15.08 -36.37 -10.27
N GLY A 563 -13.85 -36.00 -10.64
CA GLY A 563 -13.38 -36.06 -12.02
C GLY A 563 -13.20 -37.51 -12.52
N TRP A 564 -12.97 -38.43 -11.58
CA TRP A 564 -12.82 -39.86 -11.81
C TRP A 564 -13.84 -40.66 -11.01
N ALA A 565 -14.40 -41.72 -11.59
CA ALA A 565 -15.16 -42.69 -10.85
C ALA A 565 -14.25 -43.41 -9.85
N HIS A 566 -14.81 -43.92 -8.76
CA HIS A 566 -14.04 -44.70 -7.80
C HIS A 566 -13.36 -45.89 -8.50
N PRO A 567 -12.04 -46.08 -8.36
CA PRO A 567 -11.28 -47.06 -9.14
C PRO A 567 -11.72 -48.51 -8.91
N GLU A 568 -12.23 -48.81 -7.71
CA GLU A 568 -12.77 -50.14 -7.37
C GLU A 568 -14.28 -50.26 -7.56
N THR A 569 -15.09 -49.35 -7.00
CA THR A 569 -16.55 -49.48 -7.00
C THR A 569 -17.24 -48.90 -8.23
N GLY A 570 -16.53 -48.07 -9.03
CA GLY A 570 -17.11 -47.35 -10.16
C GLY A 570 -18.11 -46.25 -9.79
N SER A 571 -18.25 -45.93 -8.50
CA SER A 571 -19.18 -44.92 -7.98
C SER A 571 -18.76 -43.50 -8.36
N TRP A 572 -19.74 -42.62 -8.54
CA TRP A 572 -19.55 -41.17 -8.72
C TRP A 572 -19.99 -40.35 -7.50
N THR A 573 -20.56 -41.01 -6.48
CA THR A 573 -21.04 -40.34 -5.27
C THR A 573 -19.83 -39.89 -4.44
N PRO A 574 -19.57 -38.58 -4.30
CA PRO A 574 -18.39 -38.10 -3.60
C PRO A 574 -18.42 -38.46 -2.11
N ILE A 575 -17.29 -38.97 -1.61
CA ILE A 575 -17.05 -39.19 -0.18
C ILE A 575 -16.16 -38.05 0.31
N ARG A 576 -16.77 -36.97 0.81
CA ARG A 576 -16.07 -35.75 1.26
C ARG A 576 -16.66 -35.26 2.58
N VAL A 577 -15.98 -34.31 3.22
CA VAL A 577 -16.49 -33.67 4.43
C VAL A 577 -17.77 -32.92 4.11
N LYS A 578 -18.88 -33.30 4.75
CA LYS A 578 -20.13 -32.55 4.68
C LYS A 578 -20.09 -31.41 5.70
N GLY A 579 -20.05 -30.18 5.21
CA GLY A 579 -20.12 -28.98 6.03
C GLY A 579 -21.48 -28.82 6.71
N LYS A 580 -21.54 -27.95 7.73
CA LYS A 580 -22.80 -27.63 8.44
C LYS A 580 -23.89 -27.05 7.54
N ASP A 581 -23.54 -26.49 6.39
CA ASP A 581 -24.49 -26.00 5.38
C ASP A 581 -24.91 -27.07 4.36
N GLY A 582 -24.46 -28.31 4.53
CA GLY A 582 -24.76 -29.44 3.65
C GLY A 582 -23.87 -29.56 2.42
N ARG A 583 -23.02 -28.57 2.11
CA ARG A 583 -22.05 -28.64 1.00
C ARG A 583 -20.90 -29.59 1.33
N LEU A 584 -20.18 -30.05 0.30
CA LEU A 584 -19.05 -30.97 0.43
C LEU A 584 -17.73 -30.22 0.27
N PHE A 585 -16.74 -30.57 1.09
CA PHE A 585 -15.44 -29.89 1.14
C PHE A 585 -14.29 -30.88 1.33
N GLY A 586 -13.09 -30.45 0.94
CA GLY A 586 -11.86 -31.22 1.14
C GLY A 586 -11.64 -32.29 0.08
N PRO A 587 -10.47 -32.93 0.12
CA PRO A 587 -10.09 -33.91 -0.89
C PRO A 587 -10.95 -35.17 -0.81
N LEU A 588 -11.07 -35.86 -1.94
CA LEU A 588 -11.53 -37.24 -1.98
C LEU A 588 -10.60 -38.16 -1.18
N PRO A 589 -11.06 -39.35 -0.77
CA PRO A 589 -10.23 -40.32 -0.06
C PRO A 589 -8.98 -40.72 -0.86
N LYS A 590 -7.87 -41.00 -0.18
CA LYS A 590 -6.55 -41.24 -0.81
C LYS A 590 -6.53 -42.48 -1.72
N ASP A 591 -7.34 -43.49 -1.39
CA ASP A 591 -7.61 -44.69 -2.19
C ASP A 591 -8.46 -44.42 -3.44
N TRP A 592 -9.13 -43.28 -3.50
CA TRP A 592 -9.85 -42.83 -4.70
C TRP A 592 -8.94 -41.94 -5.56
N VAL A 593 -8.53 -40.79 -5.04
CA VAL A 593 -7.68 -39.83 -5.77
C VAL A 593 -6.70 -39.14 -4.83
N THR A 594 -5.45 -39.01 -5.25
CA THR A 594 -4.42 -38.26 -4.51
C THR A 594 -3.70 -37.28 -5.42
N PHE A 595 -3.86 -35.98 -5.20
CA PHE A 595 -3.07 -34.94 -5.90
C PHE A 595 -1.59 -35.03 -5.49
N LYS A 596 -0.67 -35.01 -6.46
CA LYS A 596 0.78 -35.12 -6.21
C LYS A 596 1.55 -33.84 -6.49
N GLY A 597 1.03 -32.96 -7.33
CA GLY A 597 1.67 -31.68 -7.64
C GLY A 597 1.57 -31.30 -9.09
N ILE A 598 2.35 -30.29 -9.47
CA ILE A 598 2.46 -29.81 -10.85
C ILE A 598 3.90 -29.71 -11.30
N PHE A 599 4.15 -30.14 -12.54
CA PHE A 599 5.38 -29.90 -13.27
C PHE A 599 5.21 -28.69 -14.18
N LEU A 600 6.22 -27.83 -14.21
CA LEU A 600 6.24 -26.60 -14.97
C LEU A 600 7.25 -26.75 -16.12
N GLY A 601 6.79 -26.60 -17.36
CA GLY A 601 7.65 -26.71 -18.53
C GLY A 601 7.24 -25.75 -19.65
N LYS A 602 8.06 -25.69 -20.71
CA LYS A 602 7.84 -24.80 -21.86
C LYS A 602 6.51 -25.05 -22.57
N SER A 603 6.11 -26.32 -22.64
CA SER A 603 4.90 -26.76 -23.35
C SER A 603 3.60 -26.54 -22.56
N GLY A 604 3.68 -26.13 -21.29
CA GLY A 604 2.52 -25.92 -20.43
C GLY A 604 2.71 -26.46 -19.00
N THR A 605 1.67 -26.35 -18.19
CA THR A 605 1.62 -26.93 -16.83
C THR A 605 1.09 -28.35 -16.90
N ALA A 606 1.85 -29.30 -16.36
CA ALA A 606 1.44 -30.70 -16.26
C ALA A 606 1.04 -31.03 -14.81
N ILE A 607 -0.14 -31.63 -14.63
CA ILE A 607 -0.72 -31.96 -13.33
C ILE A 607 -0.52 -33.46 -13.10
N GLN A 608 0.10 -33.84 -11.97
CA GLN A 608 0.29 -35.23 -11.60
C GLN A 608 -0.56 -35.60 -10.38
N TYR A 609 -1.19 -36.76 -10.44
CA TYR A 609 -2.00 -37.32 -9.36
C TYR A 609 -2.15 -38.83 -9.52
N LEU A 610 -2.70 -39.49 -8.49
CA LEU A 610 -3.06 -40.91 -8.51
C LEU A 610 -4.58 -41.07 -8.57
N VAL A 611 -5.05 -42.09 -9.29
CA VAL A 611 -6.42 -42.62 -9.20
C VAL A 611 -6.31 -44.07 -8.73
N GLY A 612 -6.66 -44.31 -7.47
CA GLY A 612 -6.21 -45.50 -6.74
C GLY A 612 -4.68 -45.57 -6.76
N GLU A 613 -4.14 -46.66 -7.30
CA GLU A 613 -2.69 -46.84 -7.47
C GLU A 613 -2.16 -46.35 -8.83
N THR A 614 -3.04 -45.92 -9.75
CA THR A 614 -2.65 -45.60 -11.13
C THR A 614 -2.18 -44.16 -11.24
N VAL A 615 -0.96 -43.96 -11.72
CA VAL A 615 -0.41 -42.61 -11.98
C VAL A 615 -1.09 -42.00 -13.20
N ILE A 616 -1.61 -40.79 -13.02
CA ILE A 616 -2.16 -39.97 -14.11
C ILE A 616 -1.30 -38.73 -14.26
N THR A 617 -1.01 -38.35 -15.50
CA THR A 617 -0.55 -37.00 -15.80
C THR A 617 -1.43 -36.35 -16.85
N GLU A 618 -1.81 -35.11 -16.59
CA GLU A 618 -2.58 -34.30 -17.52
C GLU A 618 -1.79 -33.05 -17.91
N THR A 619 -1.81 -32.68 -19.18
CA THR A 619 -1.10 -31.49 -19.67
C THR A 619 -2.00 -30.73 -20.61
N PHE A 620 -2.11 -29.42 -20.39
CA PHE A 620 -2.73 -28.51 -21.34
C PHE A 620 -1.64 -27.99 -22.26
N LEU A 621 -1.79 -28.26 -23.55
CA LEU A 621 -0.86 -27.75 -24.55
C LEU A 621 -1.33 -26.36 -24.96
N ASN A 622 -0.39 -25.41 -24.97
CA ASN A 622 -0.70 -24.03 -25.33
C ASN A 622 -1.16 -23.94 -26.79
N THR A 623 -2.21 -23.16 -27.04
CA THR A 623 -2.70 -22.90 -28.41
C THR A 623 -2.97 -21.40 -28.60
N PRO A 624 -2.65 -20.83 -29.78
CA PRO A 624 -2.94 -19.44 -30.07
C PRO A 624 -4.44 -19.18 -30.35
N ASP A 625 -5.19 -20.24 -30.70
CA ASP A 625 -6.56 -20.12 -31.16
C ASP A 625 -7.54 -20.04 -29.98
N LYS A 626 -8.25 -18.90 -29.87
CA LYS A 626 -9.24 -18.67 -28.82
C LYS A 626 -10.40 -19.66 -28.95
N GLY A 627 -10.78 -20.29 -27.84
CA GLY A 627 -11.89 -21.27 -27.80
C GLY A 627 -11.48 -22.70 -28.17
N VAL A 628 -10.24 -22.87 -28.63
CA VAL A 628 -9.62 -24.17 -28.90
C VAL A 628 -8.72 -24.55 -27.72
N PHE A 629 -8.67 -25.84 -27.36
CA PHE A 629 -7.67 -26.33 -26.40
C PHE A 629 -7.33 -27.81 -26.62
N HIS A 630 -6.08 -28.15 -26.30
CA HIS A 630 -5.59 -29.52 -26.31
C HIS A 630 -5.28 -29.99 -24.90
N ARG A 631 -5.84 -31.12 -24.51
CA ARG A 631 -5.65 -31.78 -23.21
C ARG A 631 -5.06 -33.16 -23.46
N LEU A 632 -3.78 -33.31 -23.15
CA LEU A 632 -3.08 -34.60 -23.16
C LEU A 632 -3.29 -35.30 -21.81
N ILE A 633 -3.82 -36.52 -21.83
CA ILE A 633 -4.05 -37.35 -20.66
C ILE A 633 -3.21 -38.61 -20.81
N GLN A 634 -2.29 -38.83 -19.88
CA GLN A 634 -1.45 -40.01 -19.81
C GLN A 634 -1.84 -40.82 -18.58
N VAL A 635 -2.32 -42.03 -18.82
CA VAL A 635 -2.76 -42.99 -17.81
C VAL A 635 -1.72 -44.10 -17.74
N GLY A 636 -1.13 -44.30 -16.57
CA GLY A 636 -0.20 -45.41 -16.31
C GLY A 636 -0.91 -46.76 -16.36
N ALA A 637 -0.12 -47.84 -16.31
CA ALA A 637 -0.68 -49.18 -16.13
C ALA A 637 -1.36 -49.30 -14.76
N GLY A 638 -2.53 -49.94 -14.73
CA GLY A 638 -3.34 -50.14 -13.53
C GLY A 638 -3.97 -51.53 -13.49
N LYS A 639 -4.69 -51.85 -12.40
CA LYS A 639 -5.32 -53.16 -12.19
C LYS A 639 -6.79 -53.23 -12.59
N SER A 640 -7.46 -52.08 -12.68
CA SER A 640 -8.89 -51.97 -12.97
C SER A 640 -9.18 -50.96 -14.07
N LYS A 641 -10.39 -51.02 -14.64
CA LYS A 641 -10.86 -50.02 -15.59
C LYS A 641 -11.12 -48.71 -14.88
N LEU A 642 -10.67 -47.60 -15.45
CA LEU A 642 -10.92 -46.27 -14.91
C LEU A 642 -11.91 -45.51 -15.78
N LYS A 643 -12.73 -44.65 -15.18
CA LYS A 643 -13.68 -43.79 -15.88
C LYS A 643 -13.46 -42.33 -15.49
N MET A 644 -13.35 -41.46 -16.48
CA MET A 644 -13.04 -40.04 -16.29
C MET A 644 -14.08 -39.16 -16.95
N ARG A 645 -14.53 -38.09 -16.29
CA ARG A 645 -15.36 -37.05 -16.92
C ARG A 645 -14.53 -36.21 -17.86
N VAL A 646 -14.99 -36.10 -19.10
CA VAL A 646 -14.30 -35.32 -20.14
C VAL A 646 -15.16 -34.17 -20.68
N GLY A 647 -16.48 -34.20 -20.48
CA GLY A 647 -17.36 -33.11 -20.89
C GLY A 647 -18.83 -33.34 -20.57
N LYS A 648 -19.68 -32.46 -21.11
CA LYS A 648 -21.15 -32.55 -20.98
C LYS A 648 -21.67 -33.79 -21.72
N ALA A 649 -22.79 -34.33 -21.26
CA ALA A 649 -23.44 -35.43 -21.96
C ALA A 649 -23.80 -35.04 -23.41
N THR A 650 -23.60 -35.96 -24.34
CA THR A 650 -23.87 -35.79 -25.77
C THR A 650 -24.92 -36.80 -26.23
N GLU A 651 -25.71 -36.46 -27.25
CA GLU A 651 -26.71 -37.39 -27.82
C GLU A 651 -26.04 -38.60 -28.49
N LYS A 652 -24.87 -38.40 -29.10
CA LYS A 652 -24.07 -39.43 -29.74
C LYS A 652 -22.71 -39.55 -29.04
N LEU A 653 -22.33 -40.78 -28.74
CA LEU A 653 -21.01 -41.09 -28.18
C LEU A 653 -19.94 -41.02 -29.27
N PRO A 654 -18.73 -40.47 -28.98
CA PRO A 654 -17.65 -40.41 -29.96
C PRO A 654 -17.22 -41.79 -30.48
N ASN A 655 -17.10 -42.78 -29.60
CA ASN A 655 -16.80 -44.18 -29.91
C ASN A 655 -17.15 -45.10 -28.73
N LYS A 656 -16.89 -46.42 -28.86
CA LYS A 656 -17.19 -47.45 -27.84
C LYS A 656 -16.49 -47.27 -26.50
N ASN A 657 -15.47 -46.42 -26.41
CA ASN A 657 -14.73 -46.18 -25.18
C ASN A 657 -15.27 -44.99 -24.39
N TYR A 658 -16.42 -44.44 -24.78
CA TYR A 658 -17.13 -43.38 -24.07
C TYR A 658 -18.48 -43.91 -23.57
N VAL A 659 -18.96 -43.32 -22.47
CA VAL A 659 -20.27 -43.63 -21.87
C VAL A 659 -20.88 -42.34 -21.29
N ILE A 660 -22.21 -42.26 -21.21
CA ILE A 660 -22.89 -41.24 -20.42
C ILE A 660 -23.18 -41.82 -19.04
N GLU A 661 -22.52 -41.29 -18.01
CA GLU A 661 -22.77 -41.66 -16.62
C GLU A 661 -22.87 -40.40 -15.77
N ASP A 662 -23.78 -40.43 -14.79
CA ASP A 662 -24.00 -39.33 -13.85
C ASP A 662 -24.13 -37.95 -14.54
N GLY A 663 -24.84 -37.92 -15.67
CA GLY A 663 -25.11 -36.72 -16.47
C GLY A 663 -23.90 -36.15 -17.24
N SER A 664 -22.79 -36.88 -17.38
CA SER A 664 -21.59 -36.41 -18.08
C SER A 664 -21.07 -37.41 -19.10
N LEU A 665 -20.39 -36.91 -20.13
CA LEU A 665 -19.61 -37.74 -21.05
C LEU A 665 -18.34 -38.20 -20.34
N CYS A 666 -18.18 -39.52 -20.23
CA CYS A 666 -17.08 -40.16 -19.53
C CYS A 666 -16.24 -41.03 -20.47
N ARG A 667 -14.92 -40.98 -20.36
CA ARG A 667 -13.96 -41.83 -21.08
C ARG A 667 -13.57 -43.04 -20.24
N ILE A 668 -13.58 -44.23 -20.83
CA ILE A 668 -13.23 -45.52 -20.19
C ILE A 668 -11.78 -45.90 -20.54
N PHE A 669 -10.87 -45.92 -19.57
CA PHE A 669 -9.50 -46.38 -19.76
C PHE A 669 -9.37 -47.84 -19.33
N GLU A 670 -8.83 -48.68 -20.22
CA GLU A 670 -8.49 -50.06 -19.89
C GLU A 670 -7.29 -50.14 -18.93
N PRO A 671 -7.05 -51.28 -18.23
CA PRO A 671 -5.95 -51.45 -17.28
C PRO A 671 -4.57 -51.60 -17.95
N SER A 672 -4.18 -50.61 -18.75
CA SER A 672 -2.94 -50.58 -19.52
C SER A 672 -2.48 -49.14 -19.73
N SER A 673 -1.18 -48.93 -19.89
CA SER A 673 -0.63 -47.61 -20.20
C SER A 673 -1.28 -47.05 -21.48
N GLN A 674 -1.90 -45.89 -21.37
CA GLN A 674 -2.61 -45.23 -22.46
C GLN A 674 -2.28 -43.74 -22.46
N ALA A 675 -2.21 -43.16 -23.66
CA ALA A 675 -2.20 -41.71 -23.83
C ALA A 675 -3.41 -41.34 -24.69
N LEU A 676 -4.01 -40.19 -24.37
CA LEU A 676 -5.17 -39.65 -25.06
C LEU A 676 -4.94 -38.17 -25.29
N LEU A 677 -5.05 -37.72 -26.53
CA LEU A 677 -5.10 -36.30 -26.85
C LEU A 677 -6.54 -35.91 -27.14
N LEU A 678 -7.09 -35.06 -26.27
CA LEU A 678 -8.39 -34.45 -26.50
C LEU A 678 -8.18 -33.06 -27.07
N HIS A 679 -8.82 -32.81 -28.20
CA HIS A 679 -8.97 -31.48 -28.79
C HIS A 679 -10.41 -31.05 -28.56
N ALA A 680 -10.60 -29.85 -28.05
CA ALA A 680 -11.92 -29.27 -27.91
C ALA A 680 -12.05 -27.97 -28.68
N ILE A 681 -13.17 -27.83 -29.38
CA ILE A 681 -13.57 -26.65 -30.14
C ILE A 681 -14.99 -26.29 -29.69
N ASP A 682 -15.17 -25.08 -29.16
CA ASP A 682 -16.47 -24.58 -28.69
C ASP A 682 -17.22 -25.54 -27.75
N GLY A 683 -16.46 -26.24 -26.90
CA GLY A 683 -16.98 -27.16 -25.89
C GLY A 683 -17.25 -28.59 -26.38
N THR A 684 -17.09 -28.86 -27.67
CA THR A 684 -17.19 -30.20 -28.25
C THR A 684 -15.87 -30.94 -28.09
N ILE A 685 -15.88 -32.15 -27.51
CA ILE A 685 -14.68 -32.97 -27.30
C ILE A 685 -14.44 -33.91 -28.49
N ILE A 686 -13.22 -33.86 -29.03
CA ILE A 686 -12.76 -34.68 -30.15
C ILE A 686 -11.47 -35.41 -29.73
N GLU A 687 -11.39 -36.70 -30.01
CA GLU A 687 -10.18 -37.51 -29.79
C GLU A 687 -9.27 -37.41 -31.02
N GLU A 688 -8.03 -36.94 -30.82
CA GLU A 688 -7.05 -36.76 -31.90
C GLU A 688 -5.94 -37.82 -31.87
N LYS A 689 -5.30 -38.02 -33.03
CA LYS A 689 -4.12 -38.89 -33.13
C LYS A 689 -2.93 -38.24 -32.42
N LEU A 690 -2.33 -39.00 -31.50
CA LEU A 690 -1.09 -38.61 -30.85
C LEU A 690 0.09 -38.62 -31.83
N SER A 691 0.99 -37.65 -31.67
CA SER A 691 2.30 -37.59 -32.32
C SER A 691 3.39 -37.70 -31.27
N SER A 692 4.61 -38.05 -31.68
CA SER A 692 5.77 -38.06 -30.77
C SER A 692 6.06 -36.68 -30.18
N ALA A 693 5.77 -35.60 -30.90
CA ALA A 693 5.92 -34.22 -30.44
C ALA A 693 4.99 -33.86 -29.27
N HIS A 694 3.80 -34.48 -29.18
CA HIS A 694 2.90 -34.26 -28.05
C HIS A 694 3.40 -34.90 -26.75
N LEU A 695 4.24 -35.93 -26.86
CA LEU A 695 4.75 -36.70 -25.72
C LEU A 695 6.07 -36.12 -25.17
N SER A 696 6.76 -35.26 -25.93
CA SER A 696 7.99 -34.62 -25.46
C SER A 696 7.68 -33.55 -24.41
N ARG A 697 8.13 -33.79 -23.17
CA ARG A 697 8.20 -32.77 -22.13
C ARG A 697 9.61 -32.22 -22.13
N GLU A 698 9.77 -30.97 -22.56
CA GLU A 698 11.01 -30.25 -22.30
C GLU A 698 10.91 -29.59 -20.93
N PRO A 699 11.71 -30.03 -19.94
CA PRO A 699 11.90 -29.24 -18.73
C PRO A 699 12.58 -27.91 -19.07
N GLY A 700 12.48 -26.95 -18.15
CA GLY A 700 13.15 -25.66 -18.24
C GLY A 700 12.17 -24.52 -18.47
N LEU A 701 11.66 -23.98 -17.37
CA LEU A 701 11.28 -22.57 -17.36
C LEU A 701 12.54 -21.71 -17.62
N PRO A 702 12.40 -20.45 -18.07
CA PRO A 702 13.56 -19.56 -18.12
C PRO A 702 14.20 -19.46 -16.73
N ALA A 703 15.53 -19.40 -16.69
CA ALA A 703 16.28 -19.20 -15.45
C ALA A 703 15.76 -17.99 -14.66
N PRO A 704 15.87 -17.98 -13.32
CA PRO A 704 15.26 -16.95 -12.50
C PRO A 704 15.76 -15.55 -12.85
N THR A 705 14.85 -14.60 -13.02
CA THR A 705 15.25 -13.20 -13.20
C THR A 705 15.92 -12.69 -11.93
N THR A 706 17.11 -12.11 -12.09
CA THR A 706 17.89 -11.57 -10.99
C THR A 706 17.65 -10.06 -10.83
N VAL A 707 17.42 -9.62 -9.60
CA VAL A 707 17.27 -8.20 -9.23
C VAL A 707 18.18 -7.89 -8.06
N THR A 708 18.93 -6.79 -8.14
CA THR A 708 19.79 -6.35 -7.04
C THR A 708 19.15 -5.22 -6.25
N THR A 709 19.32 -5.24 -4.93
CA THR A 709 18.95 -4.17 -4.01
C THR A 709 20.09 -3.88 -3.02
N GLN A 710 19.92 -2.94 -2.11
CA GLN A 710 20.98 -2.51 -1.18
C GLN A 710 20.55 -2.68 0.28
N ILE A 711 21.48 -3.08 1.14
CA ILE A 711 21.26 -3.10 2.58
C ILE A 711 21.23 -1.66 3.10
N GLN A 712 20.22 -1.32 3.88
CA GLN A 712 20.16 -0.04 4.59
C GLN A 712 20.50 -0.28 6.06
N ARG A 713 21.66 0.22 6.50
CA ARG A 713 22.13 0.09 7.89
C ARG A 713 21.20 0.81 8.86
N GLY A 714 20.94 0.15 9.99
CA GLY A 714 20.16 0.70 11.09
C GLY A 714 20.94 1.68 11.96
N ASP A 715 20.20 2.48 12.72
CA ASP A 715 20.72 3.33 13.79
C ASP A 715 21.29 2.46 14.93
N GLU A 716 22.55 2.70 15.31
CA GLU A 716 23.30 1.94 16.33
C GLU A 716 23.41 2.70 17.67
N SER A 717 22.67 3.81 17.83
CA SER A 717 22.68 4.61 19.06
C SER A 717 22.04 3.88 20.25
N GLY A 718 21.08 2.98 20.02
CA GLY A 718 20.38 2.22 21.05
C GLY A 718 20.92 0.81 21.31
N PRO A 719 20.25 0.02 22.17
CA PRO A 719 20.64 -1.37 22.48
C PRO A 719 20.35 -2.37 21.37
N PHE A 720 19.63 -1.95 20.34
CA PHE A 720 19.35 -2.73 19.15
C PHE A 720 19.49 -1.85 17.90
N ALA A 721 19.96 -2.45 16.80
CA ALA A 721 19.96 -1.85 15.48
C ALA A 721 19.08 -2.67 14.52
N VAL A 722 18.41 -1.98 13.58
CA VAL A 722 17.55 -2.63 12.58
C VAL A 722 18.03 -2.27 11.18
N ASP A 723 18.68 -3.21 10.52
CA ASP A 723 19.04 -3.08 9.12
C ASP A 723 17.84 -3.48 8.25
N THR A 724 17.55 -2.70 7.21
CA THR A 724 16.54 -3.08 6.20
C THR A 724 17.22 -3.81 5.05
N LEU A 725 16.86 -5.07 4.88
CA LEU A 725 17.24 -5.88 3.72
C LEU A 725 16.22 -5.55 2.62
N THR A 726 16.55 -4.54 1.80
CA THR A 726 15.54 -3.93 0.93
C THR A 726 15.01 -4.93 -0.09
N VAL A 727 13.68 -5.01 -0.20
CA VAL A 727 13.00 -5.87 -1.17
C VAL A 727 12.88 -5.18 -2.54
N PRO A 728 12.88 -5.92 -3.67
CA PRO A 728 12.65 -5.38 -5.00
C PRO A 728 11.34 -4.56 -5.10
N VAL A 729 11.46 -3.25 -5.31
CA VAL A 729 10.33 -2.35 -5.54
C VAL A 729 9.83 -2.44 -6.99
N ALA A 730 8.62 -1.95 -7.26
CA ALA A 730 7.93 -2.14 -8.55
C ALA A 730 8.77 -1.75 -9.78
N ASN A 731 9.54 -0.66 -9.73
CA ASN A 731 10.39 -0.24 -10.86
C ASN A 731 11.64 -1.11 -11.07
N LEU A 732 12.05 -1.89 -10.06
CA LEU A 732 13.18 -2.83 -10.13
C LEU A 732 12.70 -4.28 -10.34
N ASN A 733 11.41 -4.54 -10.12
CA ASN A 733 10.84 -5.88 -10.15
C ASN A 733 10.20 -6.17 -11.52
N PRO A 734 10.83 -6.98 -12.39
CA PRO A 734 10.32 -7.26 -13.74
C PRO A 734 8.99 -8.02 -13.73
N HIS A 735 8.71 -8.73 -12.66
CA HIS A 735 7.46 -9.46 -12.46
C HIS A 735 6.37 -8.60 -11.79
N GLN A 736 6.69 -7.35 -11.41
CA GLN A 736 5.81 -6.49 -10.62
C GLN A 736 5.26 -7.19 -9.37
N SER A 737 6.05 -8.13 -8.81
CA SER A 737 5.60 -8.94 -7.67
C SER A 737 5.28 -8.03 -6.49
N TRP A 738 4.11 -8.24 -5.91
CA TRP A 738 3.71 -7.49 -4.75
C TRP A 738 4.43 -8.06 -3.52
N MET A 739 5.59 -7.48 -3.18
CA MET A 739 6.54 -7.94 -2.14
C MET A 739 6.00 -7.85 -0.70
N ARG A 740 4.87 -8.53 -0.44
CA ARG A 740 4.26 -8.74 0.88
C ARG A 740 4.88 -9.99 1.51
N THR A 741 6.11 -9.86 1.97
CA THR A 741 6.88 -10.96 2.58
C THR A 741 6.14 -11.53 3.80
N SER A 742 6.01 -12.85 3.85
CA SER A 742 5.11 -13.53 4.79
C SER A 742 5.72 -14.73 5.50
N GLY A 743 6.88 -15.21 5.07
CA GLY A 743 7.65 -16.27 5.71
C GLY A 743 9.02 -16.42 5.05
N PHE A 744 9.99 -16.94 5.80
CA PHE A 744 11.34 -17.18 5.30
C PHE A 744 12.07 -18.20 6.18
N ASP A 745 13.17 -18.75 5.66
CA ASP A 745 14.12 -19.56 6.40
C ASP A 745 15.51 -19.47 5.75
N PHE A 746 16.56 -19.82 6.49
CA PHE A 746 17.93 -19.76 6.02
C PHE A 746 18.37 -21.07 5.38
N TYR A 747 19.21 -20.97 4.35
CA TYR A 747 20.01 -22.12 3.92
C TYR A 747 21.09 -22.43 4.97
N PRO A 748 21.56 -23.69 5.06
CA PRO A 748 22.58 -24.10 6.04
C PRO A 748 23.88 -23.29 5.97
N ASP A 749 24.20 -22.71 4.80
CA ASP A 749 25.38 -21.87 4.59
C ASP A 749 25.31 -20.52 5.33
N GLY A 750 24.12 -20.07 5.76
CA GLY A 750 23.91 -18.75 6.37
C GLY A 750 24.20 -17.57 5.45
N LYS A 751 24.31 -17.77 4.13
CA LYS A 751 24.56 -16.69 3.15
C LYS A 751 23.32 -16.36 2.34
N ARG A 752 22.34 -17.25 2.37
CA ARG A 752 21.12 -17.17 1.58
C ARG A 752 19.88 -17.47 2.42
N ALA A 753 18.75 -16.88 2.04
CA ALA A 753 17.44 -17.23 2.56
C ALA A 753 16.44 -17.45 1.43
N ALA A 754 15.48 -18.33 1.66
CA ALA A 754 14.26 -18.38 0.84
C ALA A 754 13.17 -17.55 1.53
N VAL A 755 12.50 -16.66 0.78
CA VAL A 755 11.47 -15.74 1.29
C VAL A 755 10.20 -15.88 0.44
N CYS A 756 9.08 -16.24 1.07
CA CYS A 756 7.78 -16.28 0.41
C CYS A 756 7.00 -14.97 0.57
N THR A 757 6.12 -14.70 -0.38
CA THR A 757 5.19 -13.57 -0.36
C THR A 757 3.75 -14.08 -0.26
N TRP A 758 2.88 -13.28 0.34
CA TRP A 758 1.46 -13.64 0.49
C TRP A 758 0.72 -13.75 -0.86
N MET A 759 1.30 -13.27 -1.96
CA MET A 759 0.73 -13.36 -3.30
C MET A 759 1.21 -14.57 -4.12
N GLY A 760 2.00 -15.45 -3.52
CA GLY A 760 2.30 -16.75 -4.11
C GLY A 760 3.72 -16.93 -4.64
N ASP A 761 4.57 -15.89 -4.56
CA ASP A 761 5.96 -16.00 -5.00
C ASP A 761 6.89 -16.48 -3.89
N VAL A 762 7.92 -17.24 -4.27
CA VAL A 762 9.09 -17.56 -3.44
C VAL A 762 10.35 -17.05 -4.13
N TRP A 763 11.18 -16.38 -3.34
CA TRP A 763 12.42 -15.76 -3.78
C TRP A 763 13.60 -16.34 -3.01
N ILE A 764 14.75 -16.50 -3.66
CA ILE A 764 16.04 -16.62 -2.97
C ILE A 764 16.64 -15.22 -2.85
N VAL A 765 17.15 -14.89 -1.67
CA VAL A 765 17.95 -13.69 -1.43
C VAL A 765 19.34 -14.10 -0.95
N GLU A 766 20.37 -13.56 -1.60
CA GLU A 766 21.77 -13.83 -1.33
C GLU A 766 22.47 -12.56 -0.78
N GLY A 767 23.54 -12.74 0.00
CA GLY A 767 24.31 -11.65 0.60
C GLY A 767 23.77 -11.16 1.94
N ILE A 768 22.89 -11.94 2.58
CA ILE A 768 22.26 -11.59 3.86
C ILE A 768 23.23 -11.64 5.05
N ASP A 769 24.37 -12.30 4.90
CA ASP A 769 25.49 -12.38 5.85
C ASP A 769 26.31 -11.08 5.89
N GLN A 770 26.17 -10.22 4.88
CA GLN A 770 26.86 -8.95 4.81
C GLN A 770 26.21 -7.91 5.71
N LEU A 771 27.03 -7.05 6.32
CA LEU A 771 26.53 -5.95 7.15
C LEU A 771 26.01 -4.77 6.32
N GLU A 772 26.63 -4.55 5.16
CA GLU A 772 26.34 -3.52 4.16
C GLU A 772 26.65 -4.08 2.77
N GLY A 773 26.10 -3.45 1.72
CA GLY A 773 26.33 -3.86 0.33
C GLY A 773 25.07 -4.36 -0.38
N THR A 774 25.28 -5.19 -1.40
CA THR A 774 24.26 -5.59 -2.37
C THR A 774 23.57 -6.89 -1.97
N LEU A 775 22.26 -6.93 -2.10
CA LEU A 775 21.44 -8.13 -2.03
C LEU A 775 21.05 -8.57 -3.44
N THR A 776 21.13 -9.86 -3.72
CA THR A 776 20.71 -10.45 -5.00
C THR A 776 19.44 -11.26 -4.79
N TRP A 777 18.36 -10.90 -5.48
CA TRP A 777 17.05 -11.55 -5.39
C TRP A 777 16.76 -12.32 -6.68
N LYS A 778 16.36 -13.59 -6.56
CA LYS A 778 15.96 -14.47 -7.66
C LYS A 778 14.56 -15.02 -7.41
N ARG A 779 13.60 -14.81 -8.33
CA ARG A 779 12.25 -15.41 -8.20
C ARG A 779 12.28 -16.85 -8.70
N ILE A 780 12.16 -17.81 -7.79
CA ILE A 780 12.29 -19.23 -8.12
C ILE A 780 10.95 -19.94 -8.30
N CYS A 781 9.87 -19.42 -7.72
CA CYS A 781 8.52 -19.99 -7.79
C CYS A 781 7.48 -18.87 -7.76
N SER A 782 6.34 -19.08 -8.41
CA SER A 782 5.17 -18.19 -8.38
C SER A 782 3.87 -18.98 -8.26
N GLY A 783 2.74 -18.30 -8.09
CA GLY A 783 1.41 -18.92 -8.22
C GLY A 783 0.91 -19.72 -7.01
N LEU A 784 1.61 -19.72 -5.87
CA LEU A 784 1.16 -20.44 -4.65
C LEU A 784 -0.03 -19.73 -3.94
N PHE A 785 -0.86 -20.48 -3.22
CA PHE A 785 -2.04 -19.92 -2.56
C PHE A 785 -1.73 -19.36 -1.16
N GLN A 786 -1.57 -18.03 -1.06
CA GLN A 786 -1.38 -17.32 0.20
C GLN A 786 -0.33 -17.95 1.15
N PRO A 787 0.94 -18.11 0.73
CA PRO A 787 2.01 -18.59 1.60
C PRO A 787 2.12 -17.76 2.88
N LEU A 788 2.12 -18.42 4.04
CA LEU A 788 2.19 -17.78 5.37
C LEU A 788 3.15 -18.49 6.32
N GLY A 789 4.01 -19.35 5.79
CA GLY A 789 5.21 -19.84 6.44
C GLY A 789 6.05 -20.73 5.53
N LEU A 790 7.34 -20.81 5.87
CA LEU A 790 8.37 -21.45 5.07
C LEU A 790 9.39 -22.09 6.02
N LYS A 791 9.85 -23.29 5.66
CA LYS A 791 10.98 -23.98 6.31
C LYS A 791 11.90 -24.58 5.25
N ILE A 792 13.20 -24.51 5.48
CA ILE A 792 14.20 -25.29 4.72
C ILE A 792 14.59 -26.50 5.57
N ILE A 793 14.44 -27.69 4.99
CA ILE A 793 14.77 -28.97 5.62
C ILE A 793 15.53 -29.78 4.59
N ASP A 794 16.74 -30.22 4.92
CA ASP A 794 17.65 -30.95 4.01
C ASP A 794 17.81 -30.25 2.64
N ASP A 795 18.08 -28.93 2.68
CA ASP A 795 18.18 -28.05 1.51
C ASP A 795 16.92 -28.00 0.61
N LYS A 796 15.77 -28.47 1.10
CA LYS A 796 14.48 -28.41 0.40
C LYS A 796 13.54 -27.42 1.05
N ILE A 797 12.95 -26.56 0.21
CA ILE A 797 11.99 -25.54 0.62
C ILE A 797 10.61 -26.18 0.79
N HIS A 798 10.04 -26.03 1.98
CA HIS A 798 8.67 -26.39 2.32
C HIS A 798 7.88 -25.12 2.61
N VAL A 799 6.69 -25.00 2.02
CA VAL A 799 5.86 -23.79 2.11
C VAL A 799 4.45 -24.17 2.54
N THR A 800 3.96 -23.57 3.62
CA THR A 800 2.55 -23.71 4.01
C THR A 800 1.70 -22.71 3.25
N CYS A 801 0.82 -23.24 2.41
CA CYS A 801 -0.17 -22.51 1.63
C CYS A 801 -1.57 -22.73 2.24
N ARG A 802 -2.54 -21.92 1.81
CA ARG A 802 -3.92 -22.05 2.29
C ARG A 802 -4.60 -23.34 1.84
N ASP A 803 -4.12 -23.99 0.79
CA ASP A 803 -4.66 -25.21 0.17
C ASP A 803 -3.83 -26.48 0.44
N GLN A 804 -2.51 -26.35 0.64
CA GLN A 804 -1.57 -27.46 0.76
C GLN A 804 -0.29 -27.09 1.54
N LEU A 805 0.43 -28.10 2.00
CA LEU A 805 1.85 -28.03 2.30
C LEU A 805 2.62 -28.39 1.03
N ALA A 806 3.28 -27.41 0.43
CA ALA A 806 4.03 -27.58 -0.82
C ALA A 806 5.51 -27.85 -0.53
N LYS A 807 6.12 -28.75 -1.30
CA LYS A 807 7.57 -28.97 -1.34
C LYS A 807 8.08 -28.62 -2.73
N LEU A 808 9.11 -27.77 -2.79
CA LEU A 808 9.58 -27.20 -4.04
C LEU A 808 10.84 -27.93 -4.53
N HIS A 809 10.84 -28.32 -5.80
CA HIS A 809 11.95 -29.02 -6.44
C HIS A 809 12.39 -28.28 -7.70
N ASP A 810 13.71 -28.06 -7.77
CA ASP A 810 14.43 -27.84 -9.01
C ASP A 810 14.99 -29.20 -9.44
N THR A 811 14.43 -29.78 -10.50
CA THR A 811 14.81 -31.12 -10.99
C THR A 811 15.90 -31.08 -12.06
N ASN A 812 16.25 -29.90 -12.56
CA ASN A 812 17.17 -29.73 -13.68
C ASN A 812 18.45 -28.93 -13.34
N GLY A 813 18.49 -28.27 -12.18
CA GLY A 813 19.64 -27.52 -11.66
C GLY A 813 19.75 -26.07 -12.12
N ASP A 814 18.70 -25.47 -12.69
CA ASP A 814 18.69 -24.08 -13.19
C ASP A 814 18.23 -23.03 -12.14
N GLU A 815 18.05 -23.44 -10.88
CA GLU A 815 17.52 -22.67 -9.75
C GLU A 815 16.03 -22.31 -9.84
N THR A 816 15.34 -22.64 -10.95
CA THR A 816 13.89 -22.46 -11.08
C THR A 816 13.17 -23.71 -10.59
N ILE A 817 12.11 -23.50 -9.79
CA ILE A 817 11.27 -24.61 -9.38
C ILE A 817 10.46 -25.09 -10.58
N ASP A 818 10.68 -26.33 -10.98
CA ASP A 818 9.98 -26.99 -12.08
C ASP A 818 9.05 -28.13 -11.61
N PHE A 819 9.08 -28.47 -10.32
CA PHE A 819 8.08 -29.33 -9.70
C PHE A 819 7.64 -28.79 -8.33
N ILE A 820 6.35 -28.46 -8.22
CA ILE A 820 5.68 -28.10 -6.97
C ILE A 820 4.94 -29.35 -6.49
N GLU A 821 5.55 -30.06 -5.55
CA GLU A 821 4.98 -31.25 -4.94
C GLU A 821 3.93 -30.85 -3.88
N CYS A 822 2.77 -31.49 -3.94
CA CYS A 822 1.78 -31.44 -2.87
C CYS A 822 2.12 -32.51 -1.83
N LEU A 823 2.89 -32.16 -0.80
CA LEU A 823 3.25 -33.07 0.27
C LEU A 823 2.01 -33.46 1.11
N ASN A 824 1.15 -32.48 1.41
CA ASN A 824 -0.12 -32.72 2.09
C ASN A 824 -1.18 -31.70 1.66
N ASN A 825 -2.42 -32.13 1.50
CA ASN A 825 -3.57 -31.27 1.26
C ASN A 825 -4.82 -31.70 2.04
N ASP A 826 -4.66 -32.30 3.22
CA ASP A 826 -5.78 -32.86 3.99
C ASP A 826 -6.73 -31.77 4.52
N HIS A 827 -6.22 -30.58 4.89
CA HIS A 827 -7.05 -29.55 5.51
C HIS A 827 -8.05 -28.94 4.53
N GLN A 828 -9.29 -28.69 4.98
CA GLN A 828 -10.35 -28.18 4.11
C GLN A 828 -10.20 -26.67 3.86
N VAL A 829 -10.65 -26.20 2.69
CA VAL A 829 -10.71 -24.76 2.33
C VAL A 829 -12.15 -24.39 1.98
N THR A 830 -12.54 -23.16 2.33
CA THR A 830 -13.83 -22.57 1.95
C THR A 830 -13.60 -21.23 1.23
N GLU A 831 -14.68 -20.60 0.78
CA GLU A 831 -14.62 -19.26 0.19
C GLU A 831 -14.34 -18.15 1.24
N HIS A 832 -14.30 -18.49 2.53
CA HIS A 832 -14.21 -17.53 3.61
C HIS A 832 -12.78 -17.03 3.85
N PHE A 833 -12.48 -15.80 3.44
CA PHE A 833 -11.15 -15.19 3.51
C PHE A 833 -10.32 -15.40 4.82
N HIS A 834 -10.90 -15.23 6.01
CA HIS A 834 -10.13 -15.21 7.27
C HIS A 834 -9.62 -16.59 7.77
N GLU A 835 -9.76 -17.67 7.00
CA GLU A 835 -9.42 -19.03 7.46
C GLU A 835 -7.96 -19.45 7.21
N PHE A 836 -7.03 -18.50 7.34
CA PHE A 836 -5.60 -18.67 7.01
C PHE A 836 -4.94 -19.90 7.64
N ALA A 837 -4.00 -20.51 6.91
CA ALA A 837 -3.02 -21.46 7.43
C ALA A 837 -1.74 -20.70 7.79
N MET A 838 -1.34 -20.69 9.06
CA MET A 838 -0.35 -19.77 9.62
C MET A 838 0.82 -20.50 10.27
N GLY A 839 2.03 -20.09 9.90
CA GLY A 839 3.29 -20.64 10.36
C GLY A 839 3.92 -21.55 9.32
N LEU A 840 5.11 -22.05 9.64
CA LEU A 840 5.45 -23.47 9.50
C LEU A 840 6.56 -23.78 10.50
N GLN A 841 6.34 -24.77 11.36
CA GLN A 841 7.33 -25.31 12.29
C GLN A 841 7.57 -26.79 12.00
N THR A 842 8.71 -27.32 12.41
CA THR A 842 9.03 -28.74 12.30
C THR A 842 9.77 -29.24 13.54
N ASP A 843 9.60 -30.51 13.88
CA ASP A 843 10.30 -31.17 14.97
C ASP A 843 11.43 -32.08 14.46
N ASP A 844 12.23 -32.64 15.38
CA ASP A 844 13.33 -33.55 15.04
C ASP A 844 12.86 -34.89 14.42
N LYS A 845 11.55 -35.17 14.44
CA LYS A 845 10.95 -36.34 13.76
C LYS A 845 10.51 -36.02 12.34
N GLY A 846 10.68 -34.76 11.90
CA GLY A 846 10.30 -34.27 10.58
C GLY A 846 8.81 -33.93 10.45
N ASN A 847 8.01 -33.95 11.52
CA ASN A 847 6.60 -33.56 11.43
C ASN A 847 6.47 -32.06 11.17
N PHE A 848 5.36 -31.63 10.59
CA PHE A 848 5.09 -30.23 10.29
C PHE A 848 3.92 -29.69 11.13
N TYR A 849 4.02 -28.44 11.56
CA TYR A 849 3.03 -27.81 12.44
C TYR A 849 2.65 -26.41 11.96
N TYR A 850 1.34 -26.16 11.90
CA TYR A 850 0.76 -24.86 11.57
C TYR A 850 -0.64 -24.72 12.17
N ALA A 851 -1.11 -23.49 12.33
CA ALA A 851 -2.43 -23.20 12.85
C ALA A 851 -3.37 -22.79 11.71
N LYS A 852 -4.61 -23.29 11.72
CA LYS A 852 -5.65 -22.87 10.79
C LYS A 852 -6.69 -22.02 11.52
N SER A 853 -6.88 -20.79 11.06
CA SER A 853 -7.83 -19.84 11.67
C SER A 853 -9.29 -20.25 11.48
N ALA A 854 -10.17 -19.77 12.35
CA ALA A 854 -11.61 -19.95 12.23
C ALA A 854 -12.21 -18.95 11.23
N ARG A 855 -13.52 -19.05 10.99
CA ARG A 855 -14.25 -18.05 10.20
C ARG A 855 -14.49 -16.80 11.05
N HIS A 856 -14.50 -15.65 10.40
CA HIS A 856 -14.70 -14.39 11.08
C HIS A 856 -16.18 -14.20 11.42
N ALA A 857 -16.48 -14.13 12.71
CA ALA A 857 -17.83 -13.88 13.23
C ALA A 857 -18.89 -14.91 12.76
N LYS A 858 -18.46 -16.12 12.40
CA LYS A 858 -19.32 -17.21 11.91
C LYS A 858 -18.87 -18.53 12.50
N ASP A 859 -19.83 -19.44 12.71
CA ASP A 859 -19.53 -20.81 13.08
C ASP A 859 -18.63 -21.51 12.06
N SER A 860 -17.82 -22.43 12.59
CA SER A 860 -17.04 -23.39 11.82
C SER A 860 -17.94 -24.14 10.85
N LEU A 861 -17.49 -24.22 9.60
CA LEU A 861 -18.21 -24.91 8.54
C LEU A 861 -17.69 -26.34 8.31
N VAL A 862 -16.37 -26.48 8.30
CA VAL A 862 -15.61 -27.72 8.12
C VAL A 862 -14.67 -27.97 9.32
N PRO A 863 -14.17 -29.21 9.50
CA PRO A 863 -13.06 -29.51 10.39
C PRO A 863 -11.85 -28.61 10.11
N HIS A 864 -10.97 -28.48 11.11
CA HIS A 864 -9.76 -27.64 11.08
C HIS A 864 -9.97 -26.11 11.14
N HIS A 865 -11.19 -25.59 11.19
CA HIS A 865 -11.38 -24.17 11.53
C HIS A 865 -10.98 -23.90 12.98
N GLY A 866 -10.00 -23.03 13.22
CA GLY A 866 -9.63 -22.63 14.58
C GLY A 866 -8.86 -23.70 15.34
N THR A 867 -7.92 -24.38 14.69
CA THR A 867 -7.17 -25.53 15.22
C THR A 867 -5.66 -25.40 15.03
N LEU A 868 -4.89 -26.04 15.92
CA LEU A 868 -3.47 -26.34 15.70
C LEU A 868 -3.36 -27.73 15.05
N LEU A 869 -2.58 -27.84 13.97
CA LEU A 869 -2.45 -29.06 13.17
C LEU A 869 -1.04 -29.62 13.22
N ARG A 870 -0.93 -30.95 13.16
CA ARG A 870 0.30 -31.69 12.89
C ARG A 870 0.14 -32.50 11.62
N VAL A 871 1.09 -32.39 10.70
CA VAL A 871 1.22 -33.26 9.54
C VAL A 871 2.40 -34.20 9.75
N SER A 872 2.24 -35.49 9.45
CA SER A 872 3.35 -36.45 9.50
C SER A 872 4.49 -36.07 8.56
N ALA A 873 5.71 -36.52 8.85
CA ALA A 873 6.89 -36.19 8.06
C ALA A 873 6.79 -36.55 6.57
N ASP A 874 6.06 -37.62 6.26
CA ASP A 874 5.79 -38.10 4.89
C ASP A 874 4.56 -37.45 4.24
N GLY A 875 3.88 -36.53 4.94
CA GLY A 875 2.65 -35.90 4.47
C GLY A 875 1.41 -36.80 4.45
N SER A 876 1.50 -38.04 4.93
CA SER A 876 0.42 -39.03 4.81
C SER A 876 -0.78 -38.78 5.73
N LYS A 877 -0.64 -37.98 6.79
CA LYS A 877 -1.71 -37.76 7.76
C LYS A 877 -1.65 -36.39 8.44
N THR A 878 -2.83 -35.82 8.70
CA THR A 878 -3.03 -34.64 9.55
C THR A 878 -3.80 -34.97 10.84
N ASP A 879 -3.29 -34.50 11.98
CA ASP A 879 -3.92 -34.58 13.31
C ASP A 879 -4.27 -33.19 13.86
N ILE A 880 -5.36 -33.07 14.61
CA ILE A 880 -5.71 -31.87 15.39
C ILE A 880 -5.09 -31.99 16.78
N LEU A 881 -4.23 -31.03 17.14
CA LEU A 881 -3.54 -31.00 18.44
C LEU A 881 -4.25 -30.16 19.50
N ALA A 882 -5.02 -29.14 19.09
CA ALA A 882 -5.79 -28.27 19.97
C ALA A 882 -6.86 -27.50 19.18
N THR A 883 -7.90 -27.03 19.88
CA THR A 883 -9.06 -26.33 19.28
C THR A 883 -9.38 -25.03 20.02
N GLY A 884 -10.32 -24.25 19.48
CA GLY A 884 -10.81 -23.04 20.14
C GLY A 884 -9.98 -21.80 19.87
N PHE A 885 -9.28 -21.76 18.73
CA PHE A 885 -8.64 -20.53 18.23
C PHE A 885 -9.59 -19.75 17.32
N ARG A 886 -9.51 -18.42 17.32
CA ARG A 886 -10.31 -17.56 16.44
C ARG A 886 -9.57 -17.19 15.17
N ALA A 887 -8.46 -16.49 15.33
CA ALA A 887 -7.61 -16.05 14.25
C ALA A 887 -6.18 -16.21 14.76
N ALA A 888 -5.60 -17.40 14.54
CA ALA A 888 -4.25 -17.68 14.96
C ALA A 888 -3.27 -17.07 13.97
N ASN A 889 -2.13 -16.54 14.43
CA ASN A 889 -1.10 -15.97 13.54
C ASN A 889 0.29 -16.53 13.81
N GLY A 890 0.62 -16.82 15.07
CA GLY A 890 1.89 -17.41 15.46
C GLY A 890 1.77 -18.86 15.88
N VAL A 891 2.73 -19.67 15.46
CA VAL A 891 2.98 -21.02 15.98
C VAL A 891 4.46 -21.12 16.33
N CYS A 892 4.75 -21.41 17.58
CA CYS A 892 6.09 -21.71 18.08
C CYS A 892 6.10 -23.15 18.60
N LEU A 893 7.10 -23.94 18.21
CA LEU A 893 7.39 -25.23 18.82
C LEU A 893 8.43 -25.00 19.93
N ASN A 894 8.11 -25.41 21.14
CA ASN A 894 9.00 -25.31 22.29
C ASN A 894 9.99 -26.49 22.32
N PRO A 895 11.16 -26.32 22.95
CA PRO A 895 12.14 -27.41 23.11
C PRO A 895 11.62 -28.65 23.86
N ASP A 896 10.57 -28.51 24.68
CA ASP A 896 9.93 -29.60 25.42
C ASP A 896 8.82 -30.31 24.61
N GLY A 897 8.61 -29.92 23.34
CA GLY A 897 7.60 -30.48 22.45
C GLY A 897 6.20 -29.88 22.61
N THR A 898 5.99 -28.94 23.54
CA THR A 898 4.74 -28.17 23.60
C THR A 898 4.77 -27.01 22.60
N PHE A 899 3.68 -26.24 22.53
CA PHE A 899 3.53 -25.17 21.55
C PHE A 899 3.15 -23.86 22.19
N ILE A 900 3.40 -22.77 21.46
CA ILE A 900 2.80 -21.47 21.73
C ILE A 900 2.00 -21.03 20.52
N VAL A 901 0.74 -20.67 20.73
CA VAL A 901 -0.16 -20.19 19.68
C VAL A 901 -0.75 -18.84 20.06
N THR A 902 -0.55 -17.83 19.21
CA THR A 902 -1.19 -16.52 19.39
C THR A 902 -2.57 -16.48 18.78
N ASP A 903 -3.47 -15.69 19.36
CA ASP A 903 -4.84 -15.54 18.87
C ASP A 903 -5.35 -14.10 19.04
N GLN A 904 -6.15 -13.62 18.11
CA GLN A 904 -6.60 -12.22 18.07
C GLN A 904 -7.99 -11.99 18.69
N GLU A 905 -8.17 -10.82 19.30
CA GLU A 905 -9.41 -10.33 19.92
C GLU A 905 -10.59 -10.38 18.94
N GLY A 906 -11.74 -10.88 19.42
CA GLY A 906 -13.03 -10.72 18.77
C GLY A 906 -14.11 -11.54 19.44
N HIS A 907 -15.00 -12.14 18.65
CA HIS A 907 -16.07 -13.01 19.15
C HIS A 907 -15.48 -14.17 19.95
N TRP A 908 -15.95 -14.38 21.18
CA TRP A 908 -15.45 -15.39 22.12
C TRP A 908 -13.98 -15.27 22.53
N ASN A 909 -13.29 -14.21 22.13
CA ASN A 909 -11.91 -13.95 22.50
C ASN A 909 -11.78 -12.51 23.05
N PRO A 910 -11.87 -12.32 24.39
CA PRO A 910 -11.99 -11.02 25.05
C PRO A 910 -10.93 -10.00 24.64
N LYS A 911 -9.69 -10.46 24.47
CA LYS A 911 -8.51 -9.70 24.06
C LYS A 911 -7.58 -10.59 23.24
N ASN A 912 -6.51 -10.01 22.69
CA ASN A 912 -5.45 -10.81 22.11
C ASN A 912 -4.82 -11.68 23.20
N ARG A 913 -4.17 -12.78 22.84
CA ARG A 913 -3.60 -13.70 23.83
C ARG A 913 -2.44 -14.53 23.28
N ILE A 914 -1.62 -15.00 24.20
CA ILE A 914 -0.56 -15.98 23.98
C ILE A 914 -0.98 -17.26 24.71
N ASN A 915 -1.15 -18.37 24.01
CA ASN A 915 -1.56 -19.64 24.61
C ASN A 915 -0.37 -20.59 24.69
N TRP A 916 -0.14 -21.21 25.84
CA TRP A 916 0.77 -22.36 25.97
C TRP A 916 -0.06 -23.63 25.78
N VAL A 917 0.28 -24.43 24.77
CA VAL A 917 -0.54 -25.55 24.28
C VAL A 917 0.24 -26.84 24.45
N SER A 918 -0.32 -27.82 25.15
CA SER A 918 0.33 -29.10 25.46
C SER A 918 0.28 -30.06 24.26
N GLY A 919 -0.71 -29.91 23.38
CA GLY A 919 -0.90 -30.75 22.20
C GLY A 919 -1.65 -32.04 22.50
N GLU A 920 -2.55 -32.03 23.49
CA GLU A 920 -3.24 -33.22 23.99
C GLU A 920 -4.42 -33.68 23.11
N GLY A 921 -4.72 -32.93 22.04
CA GLY A 921 -5.74 -33.27 21.05
C GLY A 921 -6.94 -32.32 21.07
N PRO A 922 -8.04 -32.66 20.37
CA PRO A 922 -9.12 -31.72 20.09
C PRO A 922 -9.91 -31.24 21.32
N ASN A 923 -9.80 -31.92 22.46
CA ASN A 923 -10.41 -31.51 23.72
C ASN A 923 -9.59 -30.43 24.47
N GLU A 924 -8.33 -30.21 24.10
CA GLU A 924 -7.55 -29.09 24.61
C GLU A 924 -8.05 -27.78 23.97
N PHE A 925 -8.95 -27.11 24.69
CA PHE A 925 -9.78 -26.03 24.17
C PHE A 925 -9.38 -24.66 24.71
N PHE A 926 -9.20 -23.71 23.79
CA PHE A 926 -8.85 -22.33 24.09
C PHE A 926 -10.04 -21.37 23.90
N GLY A 927 -11.30 -21.76 24.09
CA GLY A 927 -12.36 -20.78 24.37
C GLY A 927 -13.12 -20.13 23.21
N ASN A 928 -12.64 -20.16 21.95
CA ASN A 928 -13.45 -19.70 20.81
C ASN A 928 -14.48 -20.75 20.36
N ILE A 929 -15.74 -20.52 20.68
CA ILE A 929 -16.87 -21.43 20.38
C ILE A 929 -17.19 -21.50 18.88
N TYR A 930 -16.85 -20.47 18.11
CA TYR A 930 -17.07 -20.47 16.66
C TYR A 930 -16.01 -21.27 15.88
N GLY A 931 -14.97 -21.78 16.55
CA GLY A 931 -14.04 -22.75 15.98
C GLY A 931 -14.68 -24.13 15.76
N TYR A 932 -13.97 -25.03 15.11
CA TYR A 932 -14.28 -26.45 15.12
C TYR A 932 -13.73 -27.02 16.42
N SER A 933 -14.62 -27.52 17.27
CA SER A 933 -14.27 -28.09 18.57
C SER A 933 -15.35 -29.08 19.01
N PRO A 934 -14.98 -30.19 19.67
CA PRO A 934 -15.93 -31.01 20.41
C PRO A 934 -16.46 -30.31 21.68
N VAL A 935 -15.78 -29.28 22.16
CA VAL A 935 -16.16 -28.51 23.35
C VAL A 935 -17.11 -27.38 22.95
N THR A 936 -18.35 -27.45 23.44
CA THR A 936 -19.40 -26.44 23.20
C THR A 936 -19.77 -25.66 24.46
N ASP A 937 -19.16 -25.97 25.60
CA ASP A 937 -19.42 -25.30 26.88
C ASP A 937 -18.91 -23.85 26.84
N THR A 938 -19.82 -22.91 27.11
CA THR A 938 -19.54 -21.48 27.10
C THR A 938 -19.05 -20.95 28.46
N ALA A 939 -18.92 -21.79 29.49
CA ALA A 939 -18.34 -21.41 30.79
C ALA A 939 -16.83 -21.19 30.70
N ASP A 940 -16.29 -20.24 31.46
CA ASP A 940 -14.85 -19.90 31.42
C ASP A 940 -13.96 -21.04 31.91
N SER A 941 -14.47 -21.89 32.82
CA SER A 941 -13.80 -23.11 33.27
C SER A 941 -13.55 -24.15 32.17
N ALA A 942 -14.26 -24.08 31.04
CA ALA A 942 -14.03 -24.97 29.90
C ALA A 942 -12.81 -24.58 29.06
N MET A 943 -12.34 -23.34 29.19
CA MET A 943 -11.20 -22.80 28.45
C MET A 943 -9.91 -22.98 29.27
N LYS A 944 -8.82 -23.41 28.62
CA LYS A 944 -7.49 -23.34 29.21
C LYS A 944 -7.03 -21.89 29.33
N ASN A 945 -6.47 -21.52 30.48
CA ASN A 945 -5.89 -20.19 30.67
C ASN A 945 -4.74 -19.95 29.66
N PRO A 946 -4.70 -18.78 28.99
CA PRO A 946 -3.53 -18.40 28.21
C PRO A 946 -2.34 -18.11 29.14
N LEU A 947 -1.13 -17.97 28.58
CA LEU A 947 0.00 -17.37 29.29
C LEU A 947 -0.34 -15.94 29.71
N CYS A 948 -0.95 -15.16 28.80
CA CYS A 948 -1.45 -13.84 29.10
C CYS A 948 -2.51 -13.35 28.11
N TRP A 949 -3.32 -12.40 28.59
CA TRP A 949 -4.18 -11.54 27.77
C TRP A 949 -3.48 -10.22 27.46
N ILE A 950 -3.65 -9.74 26.23
CA ILE A 950 -2.98 -8.56 25.70
C ILE A 950 -4.02 -7.58 25.16
N THR A 951 -4.09 -6.39 25.76
CA THR A 951 -5.00 -5.35 25.32
C THR A 951 -4.55 -4.78 23.97
N ASN A 952 -5.50 -4.51 23.08
CA ASN A 952 -5.19 -4.03 21.72
C ASN A 952 -4.40 -2.71 21.69
N GLN A 953 -4.51 -1.88 22.72
CA GLN A 953 -3.73 -0.65 22.88
C GLN A 953 -2.24 -0.94 23.11
N PHE A 954 -1.92 -2.09 23.71
CA PHE A 954 -0.55 -2.53 23.95
C PHE A 954 0.03 -3.31 22.75
N ASP A 955 -0.70 -4.33 22.28
CA ASP A 955 -0.44 -4.97 20.99
C ASP A 955 -1.76 -5.29 20.29
N ARG A 956 -1.95 -4.73 19.08
CA ARG A 956 -3.18 -4.90 18.30
C ARG A 956 -3.30 -6.27 17.66
N SER A 957 -2.19 -6.92 17.31
CA SER A 957 -2.19 -8.22 16.64
C SER A 957 -0.84 -8.91 16.85
N PRO A 958 -0.69 -9.66 17.96
CA PRO A 958 0.46 -10.54 18.18
C PRO A 958 0.60 -11.54 17.03
N SER A 959 1.85 -11.91 16.70
CA SER A 959 2.18 -12.82 15.61
C SER A 959 3.01 -14.00 16.13
N GLU A 960 4.09 -14.38 15.44
CA GLU A 960 4.91 -15.54 15.82
C GLU A 960 5.75 -15.24 17.07
N LEU A 961 5.85 -16.24 17.94
CA LEU A 961 6.82 -16.24 19.04
C LEU A 961 8.00 -17.12 18.69
N LEU A 962 9.15 -16.78 19.26
CA LEU A 962 10.38 -17.52 19.07
C LEU A 962 11.31 -17.34 20.26
N TRP A 963 12.05 -18.40 20.56
CA TRP A 963 13.09 -18.39 21.57
C TRP A 963 14.35 -17.74 21.01
N VAL A 964 14.99 -16.87 21.80
CA VAL A 964 16.36 -16.44 21.57
C VAL A 964 17.27 -17.65 21.79
N PRO A 965 18.07 -18.09 20.80
CA PRO A 965 19.01 -19.17 20.99
C PRO A 965 19.94 -18.92 22.18
N LYS A 966 20.34 -20.00 22.86
CA LYS A 966 21.22 -19.91 24.05
C LYS A 966 22.58 -19.31 23.72
N ASP A 967 22.97 -19.34 22.45
CA ASP A 967 24.23 -18.90 21.87
C ASP A 967 24.09 -17.69 20.92
N ALA A 968 22.92 -17.03 20.87
CA ALA A 968 22.62 -15.89 19.98
C ALA A 968 23.50 -14.63 20.20
N LYS A 969 24.37 -14.64 21.22
CA LYS A 969 25.19 -13.49 21.65
C LYS A 969 24.34 -12.26 22.02
N TRP A 970 23.14 -12.47 22.54
CA TRP A 970 22.26 -11.41 23.04
C TRP A 970 22.37 -11.21 24.57
N GLY A 971 23.40 -11.78 25.18
CA GLY A 971 23.70 -11.65 26.61
C GLY A 971 22.59 -12.26 27.48
N SER A 972 22.08 -11.48 28.44
CA SER A 972 21.00 -11.91 29.34
C SER A 972 19.67 -12.18 28.65
N LEU A 973 19.52 -11.83 27.36
CA LEU A 973 18.35 -12.16 26.57
C LEU A 973 18.45 -13.54 25.91
N ASN A 974 19.59 -14.22 25.98
CA ASN A 974 19.70 -15.61 25.51
C ASN A 974 18.72 -16.50 26.28
N GLY A 975 18.01 -17.38 25.57
CA GLY A 975 16.98 -18.24 26.16
C GLY A 975 15.68 -17.53 26.53
N GLN A 976 15.54 -16.23 26.27
CA GLN A 976 14.28 -15.53 26.47
C GLN A 976 13.30 -15.80 25.34
N LEU A 977 12.01 -15.70 25.62
CA LEU A 977 10.96 -15.79 24.61
C LEU A 977 10.64 -14.39 24.08
N LEU A 978 10.55 -14.26 22.76
CA LEU A 978 10.14 -13.04 22.07
C LEU A 978 8.76 -13.20 21.43
N ASN A 979 7.99 -12.13 21.43
CA ASN A 979 6.75 -12.01 20.66
C ASN A 979 6.91 -10.93 19.58
N LEU A 980 6.60 -11.31 18.34
CA LEU A 980 6.50 -10.37 17.23
C LEU A 980 5.10 -9.77 17.17
N SER A 981 4.97 -8.55 16.64
CA SER A 981 3.68 -7.89 16.43
C SER A 981 3.47 -7.53 14.97
N TYR A 982 2.45 -8.16 14.37
CA TYR A 982 1.93 -7.74 13.08
C TYR A 982 1.18 -6.41 13.21
N GLY A 983 0.44 -6.23 14.32
CA GLY A 983 -0.47 -5.11 14.50
C GLY A 983 0.25 -3.77 14.56
N TYR A 984 1.36 -3.73 15.29
CA TYR A 984 2.15 -2.52 15.46
C TYR A 984 3.51 -2.57 14.77
N GLY A 985 4.03 -3.72 14.33
CA GLY A 985 5.42 -3.76 13.87
C GLY A 985 6.36 -3.44 15.02
N LYS A 986 6.27 -4.26 16.08
CA LYS A 986 7.05 -4.16 17.31
C LYS A 986 7.52 -5.56 17.73
N ILE A 987 8.45 -5.62 18.68
CA ILE A 987 8.94 -6.86 19.29
C ILE A 987 8.87 -6.70 20.81
N TYR A 988 8.53 -7.79 21.49
CA TYR A 988 8.37 -7.82 22.94
C TYR A 988 9.17 -8.98 23.51
N VAL A 989 9.77 -8.80 24.69
CA VAL A 989 10.19 -9.92 25.54
C VAL A 989 8.97 -10.44 26.31
N VAL A 990 8.93 -11.75 26.55
CA VAL A 990 7.83 -12.44 27.23
C VAL A 990 8.29 -12.94 28.60
N PRO A 991 8.39 -12.08 29.64
CA PRO A 991 8.67 -12.55 30.99
C PRO A 991 7.53 -13.45 31.49
N HIS A 992 7.87 -14.63 32.00
CA HIS A 992 6.89 -15.61 32.46
C HIS A 992 7.47 -16.57 33.51
N GLU A 993 6.60 -17.28 34.21
CA GLU A 993 6.93 -18.29 35.22
C GLU A 993 6.26 -19.65 34.94
N LYS A 994 6.66 -20.70 35.66
CA LYS A 994 5.99 -22.01 35.68
C LYS A 994 5.39 -22.23 37.06
N ILE A 995 4.09 -22.52 37.12
CA ILE A 995 3.44 -22.94 38.37
C ILE A 995 2.78 -24.29 38.08
N GLY A 996 3.34 -25.37 38.64
CA GLY A 996 2.94 -26.73 38.27
C GLY A 996 3.03 -26.96 36.76
N ASN A 997 1.89 -27.23 36.11
CA ASN A 997 1.79 -27.39 34.65
C ASN A 997 1.33 -26.12 33.92
N HIS A 998 1.04 -25.04 34.65
CA HIS A 998 0.55 -23.78 34.10
C HIS A 998 1.67 -22.78 33.87
N ARG A 999 1.40 -21.85 32.96
CA ARG A 999 2.28 -20.73 32.61
C ARG A 999 1.48 -19.44 32.73
N GLN A 1000 2.08 -18.44 33.35
CA GLN A 1000 1.55 -17.09 33.42
C GLN A 1000 2.69 -16.09 33.25
N GLY A 1001 2.37 -14.88 32.81
CA GLY A 1001 3.36 -13.86 32.53
C GLY A 1001 2.78 -12.73 31.70
N GLY A 1002 3.62 -12.08 30.92
CA GLY A 1002 3.21 -10.93 30.13
C GLY A 1002 4.19 -10.57 29.02
N LEU A 1003 4.02 -9.36 28.50
CA LEU A 1003 4.84 -8.79 27.46
C LEU A 1003 5.46 -7.48 27.93
N CYS A 1004 6.71 -7.25 27.54
CA CYS A 1004 7.36 -5.94 27.65
C CYS A 1004 8.00 -5.58 26.31
N GLU A 1005 7.69 -4.39 25.79
CA GLU A 1005 8.23 -3.91 24.52
C GLU A 1005 9.75 -3.74 24.62
N ILE A 1006 10.49 -4.26 23.62
CA ILE A 1006 11.93 -3.99 23.54
C ILE A 1006 12.16 -2.58 22.98
N PRO A 1007 13.20 -1.86 23.43
CA PRO A 1007 13.48 -0.47 23.02
C PRO A 1007 13.96 -0.38 21.56
N LEU A 1008 13.01 -0.53 20.63
CA LEU A 1008 13.18 -0.47 19.20
C LEU A 1008 12.21 0.55 18.58
N LYS A 1009 12.66 1.21 17.52
CA LYS A 1009 11.76 1.97 16.66
C LYS A 1009 10.77 1.01 15.99
N GLN A 1010 9.54 1.48 15.84
CA GLN A 1010 8.47 0.72 15.20
C GLN A 1010 8.82 0.44 13.73
N PHE A 1011 8.61 -0.79 13.28
CA PHE A 1011 8.86 -1.21 11.90
C PHE A 1011 7.81 -0.60 10.97
N PRO A 1012 8.13 -0.32 9.69
CA PRO A 1012 7.16 0.26 8.74
C PRO A 1012 6.14 -0.76 8.20
N THR A 1013 6.31 -2.03 8.56
CA THR A 1013 5.42 -3.17 8.24
C THR A 1013 4.97 -3.85 9.53
N GLY A 1014 3.90 -4.65 9.48
CA GLY A 1014 3.67 -5.61 10.55
C GLY A 1014 4.77 -6.67 10.52
N ILE A 1015 5.31 -7.07 11.68
CA ILE A 1015 6.32 -8.14 11.76
C ILE A 1015 5.62 -9.43 12.15
N MET A 1016 5.78 -10.47 11.33
CA MET A 1016 4.91 -11.65 11.38
C MET A 1016 5.66 -12.95 11.54
N ARG A 1017 6.86 -13.07 10.94
CA ARG A 1017 7.72 -14.25 11.05
C ARG A 1017 9.13 -13.83 11.40
N GLY A 1018 9.79 -14.61 12.26
CA GLY A 1018 11.17 -14.36 12.66
C GLY A 1018 11.99 -15.64 12.76
N ARG A 1019 13.29 -15.54 12.47
CA ARG A 1019 14.24 -16.64 12.60
C ARG A 1019 15.57 -16.07 13.10
N PHE A 1020 16.22 -16.77 14.01
CA PHE A 1020 17.60 -16.47 14.35
C PHE A 1020 18.53 -17.09 13.32
N HIS A 1021 19.49 -16.30 12.89
CA HIS A 1021 20.42 -16.71 11.85
C HIS A 1021 21.52 -17.61 12.42
N PRO A 1022 21.84 -18.75 11.79
CA PRO A 1022 22.71 -19.77 12.38
C PRO A 1022 24.18 -19.35 12.50
N GLY A 1023 24.63 -18.37 11.70
CA GLY A 1023 26.02 -17.88 11.74
C GLY A 1023 26.26 -16.71 12.71
N ASP A 1024 25.62 -15.57 12.49
CA ASP A 1024 25.81 -14.34 13.27
C ASP A 1024 25.01 -14.28 14.60
N GLY A 1025 24.06 -15.19 14.82
CA GLY A 1025 23.21 -15.23 16.01
C GLY A 1025 22.17 -14.11 16.09
N GLN A 1026 21.95 -13.35 15.02
CA GLN A 1026 21.04 -12.20 15.04
C GLN A 1026 19.63 -12.60 14.60
N LEU A 1027 18.64 -11.80 15.01
CA LEU A 1027 17.25 -12.03 14.65
C LEU A 1027 16.96 -11.43 13.28
N TYR A 1028 16.38 -12.19 12.37
CA TYR A 1028 15.81 -11.67 11.15
C TYR A 1028 14.29 -11.74 11.24
N GLY A 1029 13.61 -10.80 10.60
CA GLY A 1029 12.16 -10.70 10.62
C GLY A 1029 11.61 -10.27 9.28
N CYS A 1030 10.46 -10.82 8.91
CA CYS A 1030 9.68 -10.35 7.77
C CYS A 1030 8.22 -10.12 8.15
N GLY A 1031 7.53 -9.35 7.32
CA GLY A 1031 6.10 -9.24 7.40
C GLY A 1031 5.55 -8.18 6.47
N MET A 1032 4.24 -7.95 6.58
CA MET A 1032 3.45 -7.28 5.57
C MET A 1032 2.33 -6.44 6.17
N PHE A 1033 1.60 -5.75 5.30
CA PHE A 1033 0.30 -5.17 5.60
C PHE A 1033 -0.77 -5.71 4.64
N ALA A 1034 -1.83 -6.29 5.21
CA ALA A 1034 -2.89 -6.98 4.50
C ALA A 1034 -4.27 -6.85 5.19
N TRP A 1035 -4.32 -6.94 6.51
CA TRP A 1035 -5.51 -6.74 7.35
C TRP A 1035 -5.18 -5.84 8.55
N ALA A 1036 -6.05 -5.81 9.57
CA ALA A 1036 -5.97 -4.92 10.73
C ALA A 1036 -4.56 -4.79 11.35
N GLY A 1037 -3.92 -3.63 11.11
CA GLY A 1037 -2.63 -3.19 11.67
C GLY A 1037 -2.49 -1.67 11.53
N THR A 1038 -1.45 -1.07 12.12
CA THR A 1038 -1.14 0.37 11.95
C THR A 1038 -0.04 0.62 10.93
N GLN A 1039 0.80 -0.37 10.69
CA GLN A 1039 1.90 -0.31 9.73
C GLN A 1039 1.39 -0.62 8.33
N ARG A 1040 1.73 0.20 7.33
CA ARG A 1040 1.07 0.17 6.00
C ARG A 1040 1.99 -0.13 4.83
N LYS A 1041 3.31 -0.25 5.04
CA LYS A 1041 4.20 -0.69 3.95
C LYS A 1041 3.80 -2.12 3.57
N ALA A 1042 3.73 -2.39 2.26
CA ALA A 1042 3.22 -3.65 1.72
C ALA A 1042 3.94 -4.86 2.32
N GLY A 1043 5.27 -4.84 2.35
CA GLY A 1043 6.09 -5.83 3.05
C GLY A 1043 7.53 -5.39 3.22
N GLY A 1044 8.31 -6.20 3.94
CA GLY A 1044 9.68 -5.89 4.33
C GLY A 1044 10.43 -7.07 4.94
N PHE A 1045 11.75 -6.97 4.90
CA PHE A 1045 12.67 -7.95 5.44
C PHE A 1045 13.78 -7.21 6.19
N TYR A 1046 14.10 -7.66 7.41
CA TYR A 1046 14.89 -6.91 8.37
C TYR A 1046 15.86 -7.81 9.11
N ARG A 1047 17.03 -7.28 9.45
CA ARG A 1047 17.95 -7.86 10.43
C ARG A 1047 17.95 -6.98 11.68
N ILE A 1048 17.72 -7.60 12.84
CA ILE A 1048 17.67 -6.99 14.17
C ILE A 1048 18.89 -7.49 14.93
N ARG A 1049 19.79 -6.56 15.25
CA ARG A 1049 21.05 -6.86 15.95
C ARG A 1049 21.00 -6.39 17.39
N LYS A 1050 21.39 -7.23 18.34
CA LYS A 1050 21.65 -6.79 19.71
C LYS A 1050 23.04 -6.13 19.77
N LEU A 1051 23.10 -4.91 20.31
CA LEU A 1051 24.34 -4.17 20.50
C LEU A 1051 24.81 -4.25 21.95
N ASP A 1052 26.06 -3.87 22.21
CA ASP A 1052 26.66 -3.84 23.56
C ASP A 1052 26.22 -2.60 24.35
N LYS A 1053 24.90 -2.47 24.55
CA LYS A 1053 24.28 -1.45 25.40
C LYS A 1053 23.14 -2.06 26.21
N PRO A 1054 22.86 -1.57 27.43
CA PRO A 1054 21.78 -2.07 28.28
C PRO A 1054 20.41 -1.98 27.58
N ALA A 1055 19.66 -3.08 27.60
CA ALA A 1055 18.29 -3.08 27.07
C ALA A 1055 17.28 -2.66 28.14
N ASN A 1056 17.63 -2.82 29.42
CA ASN A 1056 16.84 -2.49 30.59
C ASN A 1056 15.44 -3.12 30.51
N LEU A 1057 15.39 -4.45 30.36
CA LEU A 1057 14.19 -5.23 30.15
C LEU A 1057 13.90 -6.18 31.31
N PRO A 1058 12.63 -6.39 31.70
CA PRO A 1058 12.24 -7.48 32.58
C PRO A 1058 12.28 -8.80 31.80
N THR A 1059 13.13 -9.73 32.24
CA THR A 1059 13.31 -11.06 31.65
C THR A 1059 12.53 -12.14 32.38
N GLN A 1060 12.13 -11.90 33.62
CA GLN A 1060 11.31 -12.84 34.40
C GLN A 1060 10.31 -12.07 35.27
N ILE A 1061 9.14 -12.65 35.46
CA ILE A 1061 8.12 -12.24 36.43
C ILE A 1061 7.71 -13.47 37.23
N GLU A 1062 7.71 -13.35 38.55
CA GLU A 1062 7.31 -14.41 39.48
C GLU A 1062 6.30 -13.79 40.45
N ALA A 1063 5.09 -14.35 40.52
CA ALA A 1063 4.06 -13.91 41.43
C ALA A 1063 3.90 -14.91 42.58
N SER A 1064 3.73 -14.41 43.80
CA SER A 1064 3.42 -15.22 44.98
C SER A 1064 2.44 -14.44 45.85
N LYS A 1065 1.94 -15.04 46.92
CA LYS A 1065 1.02 -14.35 47.82
C LYS A 1065 1.63 -13.02 48.30
N ASN A 1066 0.97 -11.91 47.95
CA ASN A 1066 1.34 -10.54 48.28
C ASN A 1066 2.65 -10.01 47.67
N THR A 1067 3.29 -10.71 46.73
CA THR A 1067 4.57 -10.26 46.15
C THR A 1067 4.66 -10.49 44.64
N VAL A 1068 5.30 -9.57 43.94
CA VAL A 1068 5.72 -9.74 42.54
C VAL A 1068 7.23 -9.50 42.45
N THR A 1069 7.96 -10.51 41.96
CA THR A 1069 9.40 -10.42 41.71
C THR A 1069 9.67 -10.26 40.23
N LEU A 1070 10.46 -9.25 39.87
CA LEU A 1070 10.92 -8.98 38.51
C LEU A 1070 12.42 -9.24 38.42
N THR A 1071 12.87 -10.04 37.46
CA THR A 1071 14.30 -10.13 37.10
C THR A 1071 14.58 -9.25 35.89
N LEU A 1072 15.60 -8.40 35.97
CA LEU A 1072 16.00 -7.51 34.88
C LEU A 1072 17.17 -8.09 34.05
N SER A 1073 17.26 -7.68 32.80
CA SER A 1073 18.38 -7.99 31.89
C SER A 1073 19.69 -7.34 32.36
N ASP A 1074 19.59 -6.14 32.89
CA ASP A 1074 20.70 -5.24 33.21
C ASP A 1074 20.60 -4.79 34.67
N GLU A 1075 21.72 -4.35 35.25
CA GLU A 1075 21.71 -3.74 36.58
C GLU A 1075 21.14 -2.31 36.55
N VAL A 1076 20.56 -1.89 37.67
CA VAL A 1076 19.95 -0.57 37.84
C VAL A 1076 20.57 0.16 39.03
N ASP A 1077 20.38 1.47 39.12
CA ASP A 1077 20.67 2.23 40.33
C ASP A 1077 19.68 1.83 41.43
N GLU A 1078 20.18 1.23 42.50
CA GLU A 1078 19.39 0.74 43.63
C GLU A 1078 18.58 1.86 44.28
N ASN A 1079 19.07 3.10 44.25
CA ASN A 1079 18.35 4.26 44.80
C ASN A 1079 17.09 4.63 43.99
N SER A 1080 17.01 4.18 42.74
CA SER A 1080 15.83 4.37 41.90
C SER A 1080 14.70 3.37 42.22
N VAL A 1081 14.97 2.31 42.99
CA VAL A 1081 14.01 1.28 43.36
C VAL A 1081 13.29 1.66 44.66
N LYS A 1082 12.13 2.29 44.52
CA LYS A 1082 11.23 2.68 45.61
C LYS A 1082 9.77 2.47 45.18
N PRO A 1083 8.80 2.35 46.11
CA PRO A 1083 7.40 2.11 45.76
C PRO A 1083 6.86 3.03 44.65
N ASP A 1084 7.09 4.34 44.76
CA ASP A 1084 6.61 5.35 43.78
C ASP A 1084 7.23 5.23 42.38
N SER A 1085 8.28 4.42 42.22
CA SER A 1085 8.87 4.11 40.91
C SER A 1085 8.04 3.11 40.12
N PHE A 1086 7.01 2.52 40.74
CA PHE A 1086 6.17 1.49 40.16
C PHE A 1086 4.68 1.86 40.26
N CYS A 1087 3.89 1.42 39.30
CA CYS A 1087 2.43 1.50 39.34
C CYS A 1087 1.83 0.21 38.79
N ILE A 1088 0.97 -0.44 39.56
CA ILE A 1088 0.29 -1.69 39.14
C ILE A 1088 -1.20 -1.42 38.97
N LYS A 1089 -1.71 -1.69 37.77
CA LYS A 1089 -3.15 -1.65 37.47
C LYS A 1089 -3.63 -3.03 37.09
N ALA A 1090 -4.83 -3.40 37.54
CA ALA A 1090 -5.48 -4.66 37.23
C ALA A 1090 -6.90 -4.42 36.72
N TRP A 1091 -7.39 -5.32 35.88
CA TRP A 1091 -8.75 -5.29 35.36
C TRP A 1091 -9.23 -6.67 34.96
N ASP A 1092 -10.55 -6.80 34.93
CA ASP A 1092 -11.23 -8.03 34.54
C ASP A 1092 -11.67 -7.93 33.07
N LEU A 1093 -11.89 -9.10 32.47
CA LEU A 1093 -12.34 -9.26 31.10
C LEU A 1093 -13.55 -10.21 31.06
N LYS A 1094 -14.37 -10.12 30.00
CA LYS A 1094 -15.52 -11.02 29.81
C LYS A 1094 -15.42 -11.74 28.49
N ARG A 1095 -15.47 -13.07 28.53
CA ARG A 1095 -15.58 -13.91 27.33
C ARG A 1095 -17.05 -14.06 26.95
N THR A 1096 -17.40 -13.53 25.78
CA THR A 1096 -18.79 -13.54 25.30
C THR A 1096 -18.83 -13.70 23.78
N LYS A 1097 -20.01 -13.94 23.23
CA LYS A 1097 -20.23 -13.87 21.77
C LYS A 1097 -20.01 -12.49 21.16
N ASN A 1098 -19.97 -11.41 21.94
CA ASN A 1098 -19.74 -10.06 21.42
C ASN A 1098 -18.27 -9.89 21.01
N TYR A 1099 -18.01 -8.93 20.13
CA TYR A 1099 -16.63 -8.65 19.71
C TYR A 1099 -15.82 -8.02 20.84
N GLY A 1100 -14.82 -8.75 21.34
CA GLY A 1100 -13.87 -8.28 22.35
C GLY A 1100 -14.49 -8.01 23.71
N SER A 1101 -13.70 -7.42 24.60
CA SER A 1101 -14.10 -7.01 25.94
C SER A 1101 -13.56 -5.62 26.24
N LYS A 1102 -14.37 -4.78 26.90
CA LYS A 1102 -13.81 -3.63 27.63
C LYS A 1102 -13.12 -4.12 28.91
N HIS A 1103 -12.38 -3.24 29.56
CA HIS A 1103 -11.91 -3.47 30.93
C HIS A 1103 -13.10 -3.32 31.89
N PHE A 1104 -13.16 -4.21 32.89
CA PHE A 1104 -14.11 -4.16 33.99
C PHE A 1104 -13.32 -4.12 35.31
N ASN A 1105 -13.91 -3.55 36.37
CA ASN A 1105 -13.30 -3.51 37.70
C ASN A 1105 -11.83 -3.05 37.68
N GLU A 1106 -11.56 -2.02 36.87
CA GLU A 1106 -10.22 -1.46 36.73
C GLU A 1106 -9.82 -0.81 38.05
N ARG A 1107 -8.67 -1.24 38.58
CA ARG A 1107 -8.18 -0.90 39.91
C ARG A 1107 -6.68 -0.73 39.91
N GLU A 1108 -6.18 0.06 40.84
CA GLU A 1108 -4.75 0.23 41.10
C GLU A 1108 -4.42 -0.47 42.42
N TRP A 1109 -3.33 -1.24 42.44
CA TRP A 1109 -2.87 -1.91 43.66
C TRP A 1109 -1.74 -1.13 44.32
N GLU A 1110 -1.84 -0.99 45.64
CA GLU A 1110 -0.83 -0.32 46.45
C GLU A 1110 0.45 -1.17 46.54
N ILE A 1111 1.59 -0.51 46.39
CA ILE A 1111 2.91 -1.11 46.56
C ILE A 1111 3.46 -0.61 47.89
N SER A 1112 3.49 -1.49 48.89
CA SER A 1112 3.92 -1.14 50.24
C SER A 1112 5.45 -1.07 50.39
N SER A 1113 6.19 -1.85 49.60
CA SER A 1113 7.65 -1.81 49.56
C SER A 1113 8.20 -2.27 48.21
N ALA A 1114 9.33 -1.72 47.79
CA ALA A 1114 10.13 -2.20 46.67
C ALA A 1114 11.57 -2.41 47.15
N THR A 1115 12.15 -3.57 46.88
CA THR A 1115 13.53 -3.91 47.25
C THR A 1115 14.26 -4.50 46.06
N ILE A 1116 15.59 -4.40 46.04
CA ILE A 1116 16.43 -4.95 44.97
C ILE A 1116 17.58 -5.79 45.54
N ASN A 1117 17.85 -6.92 44.89
CA ASN A 1117 19.03 -7.76 45.13
C ASN A 1117 19.63 -8.19 43.78
N GLY A 1118 20.78 -7.61 43.43
CA GLY A 1118 21.36 -7.75 42.09
C GLY A 1118 20.41 -7.22 41.02
N LYS A 1119 19.93 -8.12 40.13
CA LYS A 1119 18.95 -7.78 39.08
C LYS A 1119 17.50 -8.09 39.44
N LYS A 1120 17.24 -8.57 40.66
CA LYS A 1120 15.91 -8.96 41.12
C LYS A 1120 15.27 -7.86 41.93
N ILE A 1121 14.12 -7.35 41.48
CA ILE A 1121 13.29 -6.39 42.20
C ILE A 1121 12.10 -7.13 42.79
N THR A 1122 11.87 -7.00 44.09
CA THR A 1122 10.70 -7.58 44.78
C THR A 1122 9.75 -6.46 45.20
N LEU A 1123 8.53 -6.50 44.70
CA LEU A 1123 7.44 -5.59 45.05
C LEU A 1123 6.49 -6.30 46.03
N THR A 1124 6.17 -5.65 47.15
CA THR A 1124 5.16 -6.13 48.11
C THR A 1124 3.83 -5.44 47.85
N VAL A 1125 2.84 -6.23 47.45
CA VAL A 1125 1.51 -5.80 46.98
C VAL A 1125 0.46 -6.50 47.86
N PRO A 1126 0.00 -5.89 48.96
CA PRO A 1126 -0.83 -6.56 49.96
C PRO A 1126 -2.15 -7.16 49.42
N ASP A 1127 -2.77 -6.47 48.46
CA ASP A 1127 -4.06 -6.84 47.87
C ASP A 1127 -3.92 -7.60 46.53
N LEU A 1128 -2.76 -8.21 46.28
CA LEU A 1128 -2.51 -8.98 45.06
C LEU A 1128 -3.45 -10.20 44.98
N GLU A 1129 -4.21 -10.28 43.89
CA GLU A 1129 -5.14 -11.38 43.60
C GLU A 1129 -5.04 -11.83 42.14
N PRO A 1130 -5.52 -13.04 41.79
CA PRO A 1130 -5.60 -13.46 40.39
C PRO A 1130 -6.41 -12.49 39.53
N THR A 1131 -5.89 -12.18 38.35
CA THR A 1131 -6.51 -11.28 37.37
C THR A 1131 -6.18 -11.68 35.94
N TRP A 1132 -7.15 -11.53 35.04
CA TRP A 1132 -6.94 -11.76 33.61
C TRP A 1132 -6.12 -10.64 32.98
N GLY A 1133 -6.15 -9.43 33.53
CA GLY A 1133 -5.43 -8.29 32.98
C GLY A 1133 -4.72 -7.49 34.06
N MET A 1134 -3.46 -7.20 33.79
CA MET A 1134 -2.61 -6.42 34.67
C MET A 1134 -1.56 -5.66 33.87
N SER A 1135 -1.12 -4.52 34.40
CA SER A 1135 0.06 -3.81 33.92
C SER A 1135 0.94 -3.36 35.06
N ILE A 1136 2.26 -3.47 34.88
CA ILE A 1136 3.28 -2.93 35.78
C ILE A 1136 4.07 -1.88 35.01
N ASP A 1137 3.88 -0.61 35.35
CA ASP A 1137 4.73 0.49 34.88
C ASP A 1137 5.91 0.63 35.85
N LEU A 1138 7.14 0.68 35.32
CA LEU A 1138 8.36 0.88 36.10
C LEU A 1138 9.20 2.03 35.52
N LYS A 1139 9.58 2.97 36.39
CA LYS A 1139 10.40 4.15 36.06
C LYS A 1139 11.68 4.11 36.89
N LEU A 1140 12.76 3.69 36.27
CA LEU A 1140 14.04 3.41 36.94
C LEU A 1140 15.18 4.17 36.28
N THR A 1141 16.33 4.16 36.94
CA THR A 1141 17.58 4.72 36.43
C THR A 1141 18.58 3.59 36.26
N ASP A 1142 19.25 3.52 35.12
CA ASP A 1142 20.33 2.55 34.92
C ASP A 1142 21.63 2.96 35.64
N ARG A 1143 22.64 2.07 35.66
CA ARG A 1143 23.94 2.34 36.28
C ARG A 1143 24.69 3.54 35.68
N SER A 1144 24.32 4.00 34.48
CA SER A 1144 24.91 5.18 33.84
C SER A 1144 24.24 6.50 34.25
N GLY A 1145 23.16 6.43 35.04
CA GLY A 1145 22.37 7.59 35.42
C GLY A 1145 21.25 7.94 34.43
N GLN A 1146 21.01 7.12 33.40
CA GLN A 1146 19.98 7.36 32.41
C GLN A 1146 18.63 6.84 32.90
N ALA A 1147 17.65 7.74 33.00
CA ALA A 1147 16.27 7.37 33.33
C ALA A 1147 15.61 6.63 32.16
N TYR A 1148 14.83 5.61 32.47
CA TYR A 1148 14.04 4.85 31.51
C TYR A 1148 12.70 4.39 32.10
N GLN A 1149 11.75 4.09 31.22
CA GLN A 1149 10.44 3.56 31.58
C GLN A 1149 10.17 2.26 30.82
N ARG A 1150 9.56 1.28 31.49
CA ARG A 1150 9.05 0.05 30.86
C ARG A 1150 7.65 -0.24 31.35
N LEU A 1151 6.86 -0.85 30.48
CA LEU A 1151 5.53 -1.33 30.79
C LEU A 1151 5.49 -2.84 30.54
N ILE A 1152 5.16 -3.59 31.58
CA ILE A 1152 4.81 -5.00 31.48
C ILE A 1152 3.28 -5.08 31.39
N HIS A 1153 2.74 -5.76 30.39
CA HIS A 1153 1.32 -6.07 30.29
C HIS A 1153 1.12 -7.58 30.43
N ASN A 1154 0.49 -8.02 31.51
CA ASN A 1154 0.52 -9.41 31.96
C ASN A 1154 -0.83 -9.91 32.49
N SER A 1155 -0.85 -11.20 32.83
CA SER A 1155 -1.92 -11.87 33.56
C SER A 1155 -1.32 -12.68 34.73
N ILE A 1156 -2.10 -12.87 35.79
CA ILE A 1156 -1.74 -13.71 36.94
C ILE A 1156 -2.97 -14.57 37.25
N PHE A 1157 -2.87 -15.88 37.08
CA PHE A 1157 -3.99 -16.81 37.31
C PHE A 1157 -3.85 -17.56 38.63
N GLU A 1158 -2.61 -17.80 39.06
CA GLU A 1158 -2.28 -18.54 40.27
C GLU A 1158 -1.25 -17.77 41.11
N LEU A 1159 -1.39 -17.87 42.43
CA LEU A 1159 -0.49 -17.27 43.41
C LEU A 1159 0.00 -18.38 44.35
N PRO A 1160 1.20 -18.96 44.12
CA PRO A 1160 1.80 -19.90 45.05
C PRO A 1160 2.03 -19.23 46.42
N GLN A 1161 2.07 -20.07 47.46
CA GLN A 1161 2.31 -19.63 48.84
C GLN A 1161 3.68 -19.01 49.05
#